data_AF-A0A925JXI7-F1
#
_entry.id   AF-A0A925JXI7-F1
#
_cell.length_a   1.000
_cell.length_b   1.000
_cell.length_c   1.000
_cell.angle_alpha   90.00
_cell.angle_beta   90.00
_cell.angle_gamma   90.00
#
_symmetry.space_group_name_H-M   'P 1'
#
loop_
_entity.id
_entity.type
_entity.pdbx_description
1 polymer ?
#
loop_
_entity_poly.entity_id
_entity_poly.type
_entity_poly.pdbx_seq_one_letter_code
_entity_poly.pdbx_strand_id
1 'polypeptide(L)'
;MRRKLLASFLALVVCATVLSASTSAQRRRAPARRTGVSSAPGLNRTFDARVAQIGDAYLRGHYAFNPTEATAAGLHEHDSQLESRSRDAVAREVKRLRAALAELARIPEWRLSVEARYDFLVLQSHARARLLELEDVGMWRRDANVYNRIVSAGVDNILKRNYAPIEQRLPVLLARARQIPRLLEEARLSLDNPPRIYTETAVAQAAGSVEFFERVVPQMFARAGGSGLSAARRAEFHEANEAAVVAIRSWRDWLARDLLPRSAGDFALGAENFRKKLLYEEMVETSAPVLLREGERRLRETQDEMRAVAEEIAPGRGVRAALQLLARERPTADGLVGEARSELDRIRAFVRSENILTPPARVNLSVAETPEYARALSFASMDTPGAFERVASESYYYVTPPDPAWSDEQREEHLGHYNRYSLTVTAIHEAYPGHYYQLLKAHQSPSRVRAALASSSFVEGWAHYCEQMMLDEGFGGNNPKLRLAQLDAALLRLCRYVVGIRMHTAGMTYEEAVEFLMREGYQARTNAERAARRGTLDPTYLVYTLGKMQIISLRDEWKRRMADSYRVGEFHDRLLSYGSPPVKILRMAMLGDAGAGANAGGAQASTEEAKPVDFSVLATGTMSSRESGRAVELITDEAAWRRAWETVGGGRPLPDVSFDTRALVVAYQGQQPTGGYSIEITGIKRIGTVLAISVGERRPVSGSLTTQVITSPFVAVSVPRPPTGATVRFADERGAAETPQQDRNRTVKPRARGARRRRGRR
;
A
#
# COMPACT_ATOMS: atom_id res chain seq x y z
N MET A 1 -26.03 19.94 -51.71
CA MET A 1 -26.50 21.33 -51.92
C MET A 1 -26.94 21.91 -50.57
N ARG A 2 -26.61 23.16 -50.20
CA ARG A 2 -27.48 24.38 -50.17
C ARG A 2 -28.88 24.12 -49.56
N ARG A 3 -29.43 24.89 -48.60
CA ARG A 3 -29.11 26.15 -47.86
C ARG A 3 -29.92 26.14 -46.52
N LYS A 4 -29.49 26.71 -45.37
CA LYS A 4 -29.57 28.13 -44.88
C LYS A 4 -31.03 28.70 -44.80
N LEU A 5 -31.51 29.48 -43.79
CA LEU A 5 -30.93 30.23 -42.64
C LEU A 5 -32.04 30.78 -41.66
N LEU A 6 -31.66 31.22 -40.43
CA LEU A 6 -32.26 32.30 -39.56
C LEU A 6 -33.72 32.14 -39.03
N ALA A 7 -34.21 32.85 -37.98
CA ALA A 7 -33.69 33.77 -36.92
C ALA A 7 -34.62 33.63 -35.67
N SER A 8 -34.17 33.68 -34.40
CA SER A 8 -33.69 34.82 -33.58
C SER A 8 -34.67 35.99 -33.38
N PHE A 9 -35.17 36.19 -32.15
CA PHE A 9 -35.41 37.53 -31.55
C PHE A 9 -35.41 37.48 -30.01
N LEU A 10 -35.22 38.64 -29.36
CA LEU A 10 -34.99 38.82 -27.91
C LEU A 10 -35.81 40.04 -27.40
N ALA A 11 -36.33 39.98 -26.17
CA ALA A 11 -36.91 41.12 -25.44
C ALA A 11 -36.66 40.99 -23.92
N LEU A 12 -36.77 42.10 -23.17
CA LEU A 12 -36.25 42.27 -21.79
C LEU A 12 -37.14 43.23 -20.94
N VAL A 13 -36.71 43.58 -19.71
CA VAL A 13 -37.27 44.62 -18.78
C VAL A 13 -38.46 44.11 -17.91
N VAL A 14 -38.51 44.03 -16.55
CA VAL A 14 -38.01 44.82 -15.35
C VAL A 14 -39.02 45.94 -14.97
N CYS A 15 -39.53 46.21 -13.74
CA CYS A 15 -39.29 45.97 -12.29
C CYS A 15 -40.69 46.04 -11.52
N ALA A 16 -40.93 45.98 -10.19
CA ALA A 16 -40.23 45.58 -8.94
C ALA A 16 -41.21 45.48 -7.71
N THR A 17 -40.75 44.83 -6.62
CA THR A 17 -41.02 45.00 -5.15
C THR A 17 -42.28 45.69 -4.58
N VAL A 18 -42.94 45.03 -3.61
CA VAL A 18 -43.46 45.61 -2.33
C VAL A 18 -43.34 44.55 -1.20
N LEU A 19 -43.19 44.95 0.08
CA LEU A 19 -43.08 44.08 1.27
C LEU A 19 -44.43 43.81 1.96
N SER A 20 -44.51 42.74 2.77
CA SER A 20 -45.36 42.67 3.98
C SER A 20 -44.86 41.61 4.97
N ALA A 21 -45.03 41.85 6.27
CA ALA A 21 -44.77 40.92 7.38
C ALA A 21 -46.13 40.46 7.98
N SER A 22 -46.27 39.36 8.74
CA SER A 22 -45.75 39.20 10.12
C SER A 22 -46.00 37.77 10.67
N THR A 23 -45.30 37.40 11.75
CA THR A 23 -45.71 36.50 12.89
C THR A 23 -46.72 35.35 12.64
N SER A 24 -46.55 34.10 13.10
CA SER A 24 -45.77 33.50 14.21
C SER A 24 -45.59 31.96 13.95
N ALA A 25 -45.01 31.08 14.78
CA ALA A 25 -44.66 31.10 16.20
C ALA A 25 -43.42 30.22 16.53
N GLN A 26 -42.84 30.39 17.72
CA GLN A 26 -41.67 29.64 18.19
C GLN A 26 -42.06 28.35 18.95
N ARG A 27 -41.29 27.27 18.74
CA ARG A 27 -41.04 26.26 19.79
C ARG A 27 -39.58 26.31 20.21
N ARG A 28 -39.32 26.64 21.48
CA ARG A 28 -37.95 26.72 22.04
C ARG A 28 -37.37 25.32 22.27
N ARG A 29 -36.11 25.11 21.88
CA ARG A 29 -35.17 24.19 22.55
C ARG A 29 -33.96 25.00 23.00
N ALA A 30 -33.41 24.68 24.16
CA ALA A 30 -32.32 25.45 24.77
C ALA A 30 -30.98 25.21 24.07
N PRO A 31 -30.09 26.23 23.99
CA PRO A 31 -28.75 26.06 23.43
C PRO A 31 -27.84 25.29 24.39
N ALA A 32 -27.27 24.17 23.94
CA ALA A 32 -26.18 23.52 24.67
C ALA A 32 -24.94 24.44 24.66
N ARG A 33 -24.36 24.70 25.85
CA ARG A 33 -23.12 25.47 25.99
C ARG A 33 -21.96 24.74 25.30
N ARG A 34 -21.55 25.22 24.12
CA ARG A 34 -20.21 24.89 23.59
C ARG A 34 -19.17 25.63 24.43
N THR A 35 -18.38 24.89 25.21
CA THR A 35 -17.13 25.38 25.79
C THR A 35 -16.14 25.64 24.66
N GLY A 36 -15.90 26.91 24.35
CA GLY A 36 -15.10 27.29 23.19
C GLY A 36 -13.61 27.12 23.41
N VAL A 37 -12.98 26.18 22.68
CA VAL A 37 -11.59 26.37 22.26
C VAL A 37 -11.60 27.45 21.17
N SER A 38 -10.89 28.56 21.39
CA SER A 38 -10.94 29.70 20.46
C SER A 38 -10.06 29.44 19.23
N SER A 39 -10.66 28.91 18.16
CA SER A 39 -10.05 28.84 16.84
C SER A 39 -10.34 30.13 16.07
N ALA A 40 -9.35 31.03 16.01
CA ALA A 40 -9.44 32.28 15.24
C ALA A 40 -9.66 31.96 13.74
N PRO A 41 -10.82 32.28 13.11
CA PRO A 41 -11.21 31.72 11.80
C PRO A 41 -10.39 32.17 10.58
N GLY A 42 -9.29 32.90 10.78
CA GLY A 42 -8.36 33.35 9.73
C GLY A 42 -7.04 32.57 9.67
N LEU A 43 -6.49 32.12 10.81
CA LEU A 43 -5.10 31.63 10.87
C LEU A 43 -4.89 30.31 10.10
N ASN A 44 -5.83 29.37 10.17
CA ASN A 44 -5.73 28.10 9.45
C ASN A 44 -5.71 28.33 7.93
N ARG A 45 -6.55 29.27 7.42
CA ARG A 45 -6.67 29.55 5.98
C ARG A 45 -5.34 29.98 5.33
N THR A 46 -4.50 30.71 6.06
CA THR A 46 -3.18 31.14 5.54
C THR A 46 -2.22 29.95 5.38
N PHE A 47 -2.20 29.01 6.32
CA PHE A 47 -1.36 27.81 6.21
C PHE A 47 -1.93 26.82 5.18
N ASP A 48 -3.25 26.63 5.14
CA ASP A 48 -3.93 25.80 4.14
C ASP A 48 -3.66 26.31 2.72
N ALA A 49 -3.79 27.63 2.49
CA ALA A 49 -3.47 28.25 1.21
C ALA A 49 -1.98 28.11 0.84
N ARG A 50 -1.07 28.11 1.83
CA ARG A 50 0.36 27.86 1.56
C ARG A 50 0.65 26.40 1.22
N VAL A 51 -0.04 25.44 1.84
CA VAL A 51 0.04 24.02 1.42
C VAL A 51 -0.45 23.85 -0.01
N ALA A 52 -1.60 24.44 -0.36
CA ALA A 52 -2.12 24.41 -1.73
C ALA A 52 -1.13 25.02 -2.74
N GLN A 53 -0.56 26.19 -2.43
CA GLN A 53 0.45 26.86 -3.27
C GLN A 53 1.71 26.00 -3.46
N ILE A 54 2.19 25.33 -2.41
CA ILE A 54 3.32 24.41 -2.48
C ILE A 54 2.95 23.15 -3.27
N GLY A 55 1.74 22.61 -3.11
CA GLY A 55 1.24 21.47 -3.87
C GLY A 55 1.22 21.75 -5.38
N ASP A 56 0.62 22.87 -5.78
CA ASP A 56 0.60 23.31 -7.18
C ASP A 56 2.01 23.54 -7.76
N ALA A 57 2.93 24.12 -6.97
CA ALA A 57 4.33 24.30 -7.38
C ALA A 57 5.10 22.95 -7.44
N TYR A 58 4.81 22.04 -6.51
CA TYR A 58 5.40 20.71 -6.48
C TYR A 58 4.98 19.89 -7.70
N LEU A 59 3.68 19.88 -8.02
CA LEU A 59 3.11 19.15 -9.16
C LEU A 59 3.64 19.69 -10.49
N ARG A 60 3.67 21.02 -10.70
CA ARG A 60 4.28 21.61 -11.91
C ARG A 60 5.74 21.19 -12.09
N GLY A 61 6.53 21.20 -11.01
CA GLY A 61 7.93 20.75 -11.08
C GLY A 61 8.08 19.24 -11.28
N HIS A 62 7.18 18.42 -10.73
CA HIS A 62 7.16 16.98 -10.95
C HIS A 62 6.88 16.65 -12.42
N TYR A 63 5.84 17.25 -13.01
CA TYR A 63 5.47 17.03 -14.40
C TYR A 63 6.48 17.64 -15.39
N ALA A 64 7.16 18.73 -15.03
CA ALA A 64 8.31 19.23 -15.80
C ALA A 64 9.54 18.30 -15.77
N PHE A 65 9.72 17.49 -14.72
CA PHE A 65 10.76 16.46 -14.65
C PHE A 65 10.33 15.12 -15.29
N ASN A 66 9.01 14.90 -15.40
CA ASN A 66 8.38 13.68 -15.93
C ASN A 66 7.29 14.03 -16.99
N PRO A 67 7.65 14.65 -18.13
CA PRO A 67 6.68 15.08 -19.14
C PRO A 67 5.87 13.94 -19.78
N THR A 68 6.38 12.70 -19.76
CA THR A 68 5.63 11.53 -20.23
C THR A 68 4.56 11.10 -19.21
N GLU A 69 4.86 11.19 -17.91
CA GLU A 69 3.85 11.04 -16.84
C GLU A 69 2.79 12.16 -16.90
N ALA A 70 3.19 13.37 -17.32
CA ALA A 70 2.27 14.50 -17.50
C ALA A 70 1.24 14.23 -18.61
N THR A 71 1.69 13.80 -19.80
CA THR A 71 0.79 13.37 -20.88
C THR A 71 -0.13 12.24 -20.42
N ALA A 72 0.40 11.23 -19.72
CA ALA A 72 -0.41 10.12 -19.18
C ALA A 72 -1.45 10.59 -18.14
N ALA A 73 -1.16 11.65 -17.39
CA ALA A 73 -2.08 12.28 -16.45
C ALA A 73 -3.12 13.21 -17.11
N GLY A 74 -3.03 13.50 -18.42
CA GLY A 74 -3.89 14.43 -19.14
C GLY A 74 -3.42 15.90 -19.10
N LEU A 75 -2.12 16.14 -18.88
CA LEU A 75 -1.50 17.47 -18.82
C LEU A 75 -0.66 17.74 -20.08
N HIS A 76 -1.33 18.22 -21.12
CA HIS A 76 -0.79 18.37 -22.47
C HIS A 76 0.19 19.53 -22.65
N GLU A 77 0.36 20.41 -21.65
CA GLU A 77 1.39 21.45 -21.66
C GLU A 77 2.84 20.91 -21.72
N HIS A 78 3.01 19.60 -21.51
CA HIS A 78 4.29 18.89 -21.55
C HIS A 78 4.48 17.97 -22.77
N ASP A 79 3.50 17.86 -23.69
CA ASP A 79 3.51 16.86 -24.77
C ASP A 79 4.71 16.97 -25.74
N SER A 80 5.30 18.17 -25.90
CA SER A 80 6.49 18.39 -26.73
C SER A 80 7.83 18.02 -26.06
N GLN A 81 7.82 17.73 -24.77
CA GLN A 81 9.02 17.49 -23.96
C GLN A 81 9.22 15.98 -23.75
N LEU A 82 10.46 15.51 -23.77
CA LEU A 82 10.85 14.18 -23.29
C LEU A 82 11.77 14.34 -22.08
N GLU A 83 11.71 13.40 -21.14
CA GLU A 83 12.54 13.37 -19.93
C GLU A 83 14.03 13.66 -20.20
N SER A 84 14.70 14.26 -19.22
CA SER A 84 16.17 14.17 -19.08
C SER A 84 16.48 13.38 -17.82
N ARG A 85 17.48 12.52 -17.92
CA ARG A 85 18.01 11.69 -16.83
C ARG A 85 19.53 11.83 -16.67
N SER A 86 20.14 12.75 -17.43
CA SER A 86 21.46 13.30 -17.17
C SER A 86 21.68 13.63 -15.69
N ARG A 87 22.92 13.44 -15.22
CA ARG A 87 23.32 13.65 -13.82
C ARG A 87 22.94 15.05 -13.31
N ASP A 88 23.07 16.07 -14.17
CA ASP A 88 22.68 17.45 -13.87
C ASP A 88 21.16 17.66 -13.76
N ALA A 89 20.36 16.99 -14.59
CA ALA A 89 18.90 17.05 -14.47
C ALA A 89 18.43 16.43 -13.15
N VAL A 90 19.00 15.27 -12.78
CA VAL A 90 18.74 14.62 -11.49
C VAL A 90 19.20 15.49 -10.32
N ALA A 91 20.39 16.11 -10.39
CA ALA A 91 20.89 16.99 -9.34
C ALA A 91 20.01 18.25 -9.15
N ARG A 92 19.50 18.85 -10.24
CA ARG A 92 18.51 19.94 -10.19
C ARG A 92 17.20 19.50 -9.52
N GLU A 93 16.71 18.30 -9.85
CA GLU A 93 15.48 17.76 -9.26
C GLU A 93 15.65 17.44 -7.77
N VAL A 94 16.75 16.79 -7.37
CA VAL A 94 17.10 16.56 -5.95
C VAL A 94 17.13 17.88 -5.17
N LYS A 95 17.71 18.94 -5.74
CA LYS A 95 17.69 20.29 -5.14
C LYS A 95 16.27 20.86 -5.03
N ARG A 96 15.40 20.67 -6.03
CA ARG A 96 13.99 21.11 -6.00
C ARG A 96 13.19 20.38 -4.92
N LEU A 97 13.33 19.05 -4.84
CA LEU A 97 12.64 18.21 -3.86
C LEU A 97 13.06 18.54 -2.42
N ARG A 98 14.37 18.75 -2.18
CA ARG A 98 14.88 19.21 -0.88
C ARG A 98 14.37 20.61 -0.52
N ALA A 99 14.27 21.52 -1.48
CA ALA A 99 13.67 22.84 -1.26
C ALA A 99 12.18 22.76 -0.89
N ALA A 100 11.40 21.93 -1.58
CA ALA A 100 9.99 21.70 -1.27
C ALA A 100 9.79 21.12 0.14
N LEU A 101 10.61 20.14 0.55
CA LEU A 101 10.60 19.62 1.92
C LEU A 101 10.98 20.69 2.96
N ALA A 102 11.96 21.55 2.66
CA ALA A 102 12.35 22.66 3.54
C ALA A 102 11.28 23.77 3.63
N GLU A 103 10.42 23.92 2.63
CA GLU A 103 9.23 24.78 2.74
C GLU A 103 8.11 24.13 3.56
N LEU A 104 7.80 22.86 3.31
CA LEU A 104 6.82 22.11 4.10
C LEU A 104 7.21 22.08 5.58
N ALA A 105 8.49 21.90 5.91
CA ALA A 105 9.00 21.90 7.28
C ALA A 105 8.80 23.23 8.05
N ARG A 106 8.46 24.33 7.37
CA ARG A 106 8.12 25.63 8.02
C ARG A 106 6.63 25.75 8.35
N ILE A 107 5.80 24.79 7.96
CA ILE A 107 4.35 24.81 8.19
C ILE A 107 4.05 24.07 9.50
N PRO A 108 3.43 24.74 10.49
CA PRO A 108 2.96 24.08 11.70
C PRO A 108 1.75 23.19 11.37
N GLU A 109 1.98 21.89 11.17
CA GLU A 109 0.96 20.88 10.79
C GLU A 109 -0.32 20.97 11.65
N TRP A 110 -0.17 21.23 12.95
CA TRP A 110 -1.25 21.38 13.92
C TRP A 110 -2.15 22.61 13.73
N ARG A 111 -1.81 23.53 12.81
CA ARG A 111 -2.66 24.67 12.41
C ARG A 111 -3.39 24.46 11.08
N LEU A 112 -3.13 23.37 10.37
CA LEU A 112 -3.83 23.05 9.12
C LEU A 112 -5.27 22.63 9.39
N SER A 113 -6.16 22.85 8.42
CA SER A 113 -7.40 22.10 8.36
C SER A 113 -7.13 20.63 8.01
N VAL A 114 -8.11 19.77 8.33
CA VAL A 114 -8.02 18.32 8.15
C VAL A 114 -7.67 17.92 6.70
N GLU A 115 -8.31 18.55 5.72
CA GLU A 115 -8.04 18.29 4.29
C GLU A 115 -6.65 18.80 3.85
N ALA A 116 -6.25 20.00 4.26
CA ALA A 116 -4.93 20.53 3.94
C ALA A 116 -3.81 19.72 4.61
N ARG A 117 -4.07 19.13 5.78
CA ARG A 117 -3.15 18.20 6.45
C ARG A 117 -2.93 16.91 5.66
N TYR A 118 -3.96 16.37 5.01
CA TYR A 118 -3.81 15.19 4.15
C TYR A 118 -2.94 15.48 2.92
N ASP A 119 -3.18 16.61 2.25
CA ASP A 119 -2.35 17.03 1.11
C ASP A 119 -0.91 17.31 1.55
N PHE A 120 -0.70 17.96 2.70
CA PHE A 120 0.62 18.20 3.31
C PHE A 120 1.40 16.89 3.57
N LEU A 121 0.75 15.88 4.16
CA LEU A 121 1.38 14.59 4.46
C LEU A 121 1.71 13.82 3.17
N VAL A 122 0.82 13.82 2.17
CA VAL A 122 1.07 13.18 0.87
C VAL A 122 2.24 13.85 0.14
N LEU A 123 2.29 15.19 0.08
CA LEU A 123 3.41 15.94 -0.50
C LEU A 123 4.74 15.62 0.21
N GLN A 124 4.73 15.59 1.55
CA GLN A 124 5.93 15.30 2.35
C GLN A 124 6.43 13.85 2.12
N SER A 125 5.51 12.89 2.02
CA SER A 125 5.83 11.48 1.80
C SER A 125 6.38 11.25 0.39
N HIS A 126 5.66 11.72 -0.63
CA HIS A 126 6.05 11.57 -2.03
C HIS A 126 7.36 12.29 -2.35
N ALA A 127 7.61 13.49 -1.80
CA ALA A 127 8.89 14.18 -1.98
C ALA A 127 10.08 13.40 -1.37
N ARG A 128 9.89 12.72 -0.24
CA ARG A 128 10.91 11.81 0.33
C ARG A 128 11.09 10.55 -0.52
N ALA A 129 10.02 9.98 -1.06
CA ALA A 129 10.09 8.84 -1.98
C ALA A 129 10.87 9.19 -3.26
N ARG A 130 10.61 10.36 -3.85
CA ARG A 130 11.35 10.83 -5.03
C ARG A 130 12.83 11.08 -4.74
N LEU A 131 13.20 11.55 -3.54
CA LEU A 131 14.61 11.67 -3.14
C LEU A 131 15.28 10.30 -2.93
N LEU A 132 14.61 9.39 -2.20
CA LEU A 132 15.07 8.00 -2.03
C LEU A 132 15.37 7.33 -3.38
N GLU A 133 14.47 7.49 -4.35
CA GLU A 133 14.59 6.90 -5.67
C GLU A 133 15.73 7.52 -6.50
N LEU A 134 15.95 8.83 -6.41
CA LEU A 134 17.00 9.51 -7.17
C LEU A 134 18.40 9.40 -6.54
N GLU A 135 18.50 9.37 -5.22
CA GLU A 135 19.77 9.39 -4.48
C GLU A 135 20.22 8.00 -4.01
N ASP A 136 19.45 7.35 -3.11
CA ASP A 136 19.80 6.08 -2.46
C ASP A 136 19.64 4.86 -3.39
N VAL A 137 18.48 4.73 -4.04
CA VAL A 137 18.13 3.55 -4.87
C VAL A 137 18.78 3.66 -6.24
N GLY A 138 18.53 4.79 -6.93
CA GLY A 138 19.21 5.16 -8.16
C GLY A 138 18.85 4.32 -9.38
N MET A 139 17.59 3.92 -9.60
CA MET A 139 17.22 3.10 -10.76
C MET A 139 17.61 3.76 -12.09
N TRP A 140 17.65 5.10 -12.17
CA TRP A 140 18.15 5.82 -13.36
C TRP A 140 19.63 5.54 -13.72
N ARG A 141 20.43 4.98 -12.79
CA ARG A 141 21.82 4.49 -12.99
C ARG A 141 21.94 2.97 -13.01
N ARG A 142 20.94 2.24 -12.50
CA ARG A 142 20.97 0.78 -12.26
C ARG A 142 20.00 -0.02 -13.12
N ASP A 143 18.97 0.59 -13.71
CA ASP A 143 17.98 -0.07 -14.57
C ASP A 143 17.87 0.63 -15.93
N ALA A 144 18.30 -0.06 -16.99
CA ALA A 144 18.14 0.41 -18.36
C ALA A 144 16.68 0.43 -18.83
N ASN A 145 15.76 -0.30 -18.18
CA ASN A 145 14.34 -0.30 -18.53
C ASN A 145 13.63 1.02 -18.15
N VAL A 146 14.22 1.86 -17.29
CA VAL A 146 13.77 3.26 -17.11
C VAL A 146 13.69 3.98 -18.45
N TYR A 147 14.70 3.80 -19.30
CA TYR A 147 14.82 4.48 -20.59
C TYR A 147 13.91 3.84 -21.65
N ASN A 148 13.86 2.50 -21.72
CA ASN A 148 12.93 1.77 -22.60
C ASN A 148 11.47 2.20 -22.37
N ARG A 149 11.05 2.30 -21.11
CA ARG A 149 9.68 2.69 -20.75
C ARG A 149 9.37 4.13 -21.13
N ILE A 150 10.28 5.07 -20.90
CA ILE A 150 10.11 6.48 -21.30
C ILE A 150 9.97 6.59 -22.83
N VAL A 151 10.82 5.91 -23.60
CA VAL A 151 10.79 5.97 -25.07
C VAL A 151 9.44 5.51 -25.62
N SER A 152 8.94 4.35 -25.20
CA SER A 152 7.67 3.81 -25.71
C SER A 152 6.45 4.57 -25.18
N ALA A 153 6.40 4.92 -23.88
CA ALA A 153 5.28 5.67 -23.30
C ALA A 153 5.19 7.12 -23.83
N GLY A 154 6.32 7.71 -24.24
CA GLY A 154 6.40 9.06 -24.79
C GLY A 154 5.54 9.25 -26.04
N VAL A 155 5.50 8.25 -26.92
CA VAL A 155 4.67 8.28 -28.15
C VAL A 155 3.29 7.64 -27.98
N ASP A 156 3.14 6.63 -27.10
CA ASP A 156 1.90 5.88 -26.90
C ASP A 156 0.71 6.79 -26.60
N ASN A 157 0.73 7.51 -25.48
CA ASN A 157 -0.43 8.28 -25.05
C ASN A 157 -0.78 9.44 -26.00
N ILE A 158 0.21 10.06 -26.66
CA ILE A 158 -0.04 11.10 -27.68
C ILE A 158 -0.83 10.51 -28.86
N LEU A 159 -0.51 9.30 -29.32
CA LEU A 159 -1.21 8.68 -30.44
C LEU A 159 -2.53 8.03 -30.04
N LYS A 160 -2.55 7.34 -28.89
CA LYS A 160 -3.65 6.51 -28.38
C LYS A 160 -4.86 7.33 -27.92
N ARG A 161 -4.65 8.46 -27.24
CA ARG A 161 -5.73 9.26 -26.63
C ARG A 161 -6.29 10.29 -27.61
N ASN A 162 -7.62 10.39 -27.69
CA ASN A 162 -8.28 11.27 -28.68
C ASN A 162 -8.60 12.67 -28.12
N TYR A 163 -7.63 13.32 -27.48
CA TYR A 163 -7.78 14.64 -26.86
C TYR A 163 -7.75 15.81 -27.85
N ALA A 164 -7.25 15.59 -29.07
CA ALA A 164 -7.21 16.60 -30.15
C ALA A 164 -7.11 15.93 -31.55
N PRO A 165 -7.41 16.65 -32.64
CA PRO A 165 -7.14 16.18 -34.01
C PRO A 165 -5.65 15.87 -34.23
N ILE A 166 -5.34 14.93 -35.12
CA ILE A 166 -3.96 14.48 -35.37
C ILE A 166 -3.08 15.60 -35.98
N GLU A 167 -3.69 16.56 -36.69
CA GLU A 167 -3.08 17.79 -37.18
C GLU A 167 -2.46 18.62 -36.04
N GLN A 168 -3.06 18.57 -34.84
CA GLN A 168 -2.62 19.31 -33.65
C GLN A 168 -1.68 18.47 -32.77
N ARG A 169 -1.84 17.13 -32.76
CA ARG A 169 -0.96 16.20 -32.03
C ARG A 169 0.36 15.91 -32.74
N LEU A 170 0.41 15.97 -34.07
CA LEU A 170 1.63 15.67 -34.83
C LEU A 170 2.82 16.58 -34.47
N PRO A 171 2.71 17.92 -34.35
CA PRO A 171 3.86 18.77 -33.99
C PRO A 171 4.50 18.41 -32.64
N VAL A 172 3.70 18.06 -31.63
CA VAL A 172 4.22 17.64 -30.31
C VAL A 172 4.81 16.23 -30.34
N LEU A 173 4.18 15.30 -31.07
CA LEU A 173 4.71 13.97 -31.33
C LEU A 173 6.09 14.02 -32.00
N LEU A 174 6.25 14.85 -33.04
CA LEU A 174 7.53 15.04 -33.74
C LEU A 174 8.60 15.64 -32.82
N ALA A 175 8.24 16.65 -32.01
CA ALA A 175 9.15 17.28 -31.07
C ALA A 175 9.64 16.29 -30.00
N ARG A 176 8.77 15.42 -29.50
CA ARG A 176 9.12 14.37 -28.52
C ARG A 176 9.91 13.22 -29.14
N ALA A 177 9.50 12.71 -30.31
CA ALA A 177 10.19 11.62 -31.00
C ALA A 177 11.64 11.99 -31.36
N ARG A 178 11.88 13.22 -31.84
CA ARG A 178 13.22 13.74 -32.14
C ARG A 178 14.15 13.88 -30.91
N GLN A 179 13.64 13.72 -29.69
CA GLN A 179 14.45 13.69 -28.46
C GLN A 179 14.83 12.27 -27.99
N ILE A 180 14.29 11.21 -28.60
CA ILE A 180 14.63 9.83 -28.25
C ILE A 180 16.15 9.56 -28.35
N PRO A 181 16.88 10.01 -29.39
CA PRO A 181 18.33 9.84 -29.45
C PRO A 181 19.06 10.50 -28.26
N ARG A 182 18.72 11.75 -27.90
CA ARG A 182 19.30 12.46 -26.74
C ARG A 182 19.15 11.63 -25.46
N LEU A 183 17.94 11.13 -25.20
CA LEU A 183 17.65 10.37 -23.99
C LEU A 183 18.49 9.08 -23.90
N LEU A 184 18.72 8.42 -25.03
CA LEU A 184 19.49 7.18 -25.08
C LEU A 184 21.01 7.43 -24.95
N GLU A 185 21.54 8.56 -25.45
CA GLU A 185 22.92 8.97 -25.14
C GLU A 185 23.08 9.38 -23.66
N GLU A 186 22.11 10.12 -23.09
CA GLU A 186 22.08 10.42 -21.64
C GLU A 186 22.07 9.12 -20.81
N ALA A 187 21.39 8.07 -21.28
CA ALA A 187 21.37 6.76 -20.64
C ALA A 187 22.76 6.11 -20.61
N ARG A 188 23.49 6.11 -21.75
CA ARG A 188 24.85 5.55 -21.85
C ARG A 188 25.84 6.21 -20.88
N LEU A 189 25.68 7.52 -20.63
CA LEU A 189 26.52 8.30 -19.69
C LEU A 189 26.08 8.20 -18.21
N SER A 190 24.85 7.75 -17.97
CA SER A 190 24.24 7.69 -16.63
C SER A 190 24.24 6.29 -16.02
N LEU A 191 24.12 5.24 -16.85
CA LEU A 191 24.16 3.85 -16.42
C LEU A 191 25.57 3.42 -16.00
N ASP A 192 25.65 2.84 -14.81
CA ASP A 192 26.88 2.55 -14.08
C ASP A 192 27.18 1.04 -14.11
N ASN A 193 27.12 0.36 -12.97
CA ASN A 193 27.10 -1.09 -12.84
C ASN A 193 25.68 -1.61 -12.50
N PRO A 194 24.81 -1.85 -13.50
CA PRO A 194 23.47 -2.38 -13.27
C PRO A 194 23.48 -3.88 -12.97
N PRO A 195 22.42 -4.45 -12.37
CA PRO A 195 22.26 -5.89 -12.27
C PRO A 195 22.17 -6.57 -13.63
N ARG A 196 22.77 -7.76 -13.74
CA ARG A 196 22.71 -8.56 -14.96
C ARG A 196 21.27 -8.82 -15.39
N ILE A 197 20.44 -9.26 -14.46
CA ILE A 197 19.03 -9.61 -14.71
C ILE A 197 18.20 -8.42 -15.22
N TYR A 198 18.45 -7.19 -14.74
CA TYR A 198 17.82 -5.97 -15.27
C TYR A 198 18.28 -5.69 -16.70
N THR A 199 19.57 -5.90 -16.99
CA THR A 199 20.18 -5.63 -18.30
C THR A 199 19.71 -6.62 -19.36
N GLU A 200 19.59 -7.91 -19.02
CA GLU A 200 18.96 -8.93 -19.87
C GLU A 200 17.52 -8.54 -20.23
N THR A 201 16.74 -8.12 -19.23
CA THR A 201 15.37 -7.63 -19.46
C THR A 201 15.37 -6.36 -20.31
N ALA A 202 16.37 -5.49 -20.19
CA ALA A 202 16.49 -4.29 -21.01
C ALA A 202 16.85 -4.57 -22.47
N VAL A 203 17.69 -5.57 -22.76
CA VAL A 203 17.95 -6.04 -24.13
C VAL A 203 16.65 -6.58 -24.75
N ALA A 204 15.89 -7.40 -24.01
CA ALA A 204 14.62 -7.95 -24.47
C ALA A 204 13.55 -6.86 -24.71
N GLN A 205 13.37 -5.93 -23.76
CA GLN A 205 12.42 -4.81 -23.92
C GLN A 205 12.86 -3.83 -25.02
N ALA A 206 14.16 -3.60 -25.22
CA ALA A 206 14.64 -2.78 -26.33
C ALA A 206 14.36 -3.45 -27.68
N ALA A 207 14.50 -4.79 -27.79
CA ALA A 207 14.11 -5.53 -29.00
C ALA A 207 12.62 -5.40 -29.31
N GLY A 208 11.73 -5.58 -28.33
CA GLY A 208 10.29 -5.32 -28.51
C GLY A 208 9.96 -3.86 -28.83
N SER A 209 10.74 -2.91 -28.31
CA SER A 209 10.59 -1.48 -28.61
C SER A 209 10.99 -1.14 -30.04
N VAL A 210 11.97 -1.85 -30.62
CA VAL A 210 12.28 -1.75 -32.07
C VAL A 210 11.06 -2.12 -32.90
N GLU A 211 10.44 -3.28 -32.62
CA GLU A 211 9.25 -3.73 -33.36
C GLU A 211 8.05 -2.79 -33.18
N PHE A 212 7.84 -2.27 -31.96
CA PHE A 212 6.80 -1.27 -31.68
C PHE A 212 6.93 -0.03 -32.56
N PHE A 213 8.12 0.57 -32.65
CA PHE A 213 8.34 1.73 -33.51
C PHE A 213 8.33 1.40 -35.00
N GLU A 214 8.80 0.22 -35.43
CA GLU A 214 8.78 -0.18 -36.83
C GLU A 214 7.37 -0.47 -37.36
N ARG A 215 6.58 -1.25 -36.61
CA ARG A 215 5.33 -1.85 -37.09
C ARG A 215 4.08 -1.19 -36.55
N VAL A 216 4.12 -0.65 -35.33
CA VAL A 216 2.92 -0.35 -34.55
C VAL A 216 2.68 1.15 -34.41
N VAL A 217 3.70 1.94 -34.10
CA VAL A 217 3.61 3.41 -34.03
C VAL A 217 3.07 3.99 -35.37
N PRO A 218 3.47 3.49 -36.57
CA PRO A 218 2.82 3.85 -37.84
C PRO A 218 1.33 3.44 -37.95
N GLN A 219 0.93 2.27 -37.42
CA GLN A 219 -0.47 1.87 -37.39
C GLN A 219 -1.31 2.75 -36.44
N MET A 220 -0.76 3.12 -35.29
CA MET A 220 -1.40 4.03 -34.34
C MET A 220 -1.57 5.43 -34.94
N PHE A 221 -0.55 5.94 -35.62
CA PHE A 221 -0.63 7.19 -36.38
C PHE A 221 -1.70 7.13 -37.49
N ALA A 222 -1.76 6.05 -38.27
CA ALA A 222 -2.80 5.85 -39.28
C ALA A 222 -4.21 5.82 -38.66
N ARG A 223 -4.41 5.05 -37.57
CA ARG A 223 -5.68 4.95 -36.83
C ARG A 223 -6.10 6.27 -36.17
N ALA A 224 -5.15 7.09 -35.73
CA ALA A 224 -5.39 8.44 -35.21
C ALA A 224 -5.83 9.45 -36.29
N GLY A 225 -5.81 9.06 -37.57
CA GLY A 225 -6.19 9.91 -38.72
C GLY A 225 -5.01 10.32 -39.60
N GLY A 226 -3.77 9.96 -39.26
CA GLY A 226 -2.55 10.40 -39.95
C GLY A 226 -2.52 10.08 -41.46
N SER A 227 -3.27 9.05 -41.89
CA SER A 227 -3.49 8.73 -43.30
C SER A 227 -4.10 9.90 -44.09
N GLY A 228 -4.95 10.73 -43.48
CA GLY A 228 -5.63 11.87 -44.12
C GLY A 228 -4.78 13.12 -44.28
N LEU A 229 -3.57 13.17 -43.70
CA LEU A 229 -2.69 14.34 -43.75
C LEU A 229 -2.06 14.55 -45.15
N SER A 230 -1.37 15.67 -45.34
CA SER A 230 -0.58 15.89 -46.55
C SER A 230 0.61 14.92 -46.65
N ALA A 231 1.09 14.67 -47.86
CA ALA A 231 2.24 13.79 -48.08
C ALA A 231 3.49 14.25 -47.30
N ALA A 232 3.73 15.57 -47.23
CA ALA A 232 4.81 16.16 -46.44
C ALA A 232 4.66 15.87 -44.92
N ARG A 233 3.46 16.03 -44.35
CA ARG A 233 3.22 15.75 -42.92
C ARG A 233 3.35 14.26 -42.59
N ARG A 234 2.99 13.35 -43.51
CA ARG A 234 3.29 11.92 -43.35
C ARG A 234 4.79 11.63 -43.43
N ALA A 235 5.52 12.28 -44.35
CA ALA A 235 6.96 12.13 -44.46
C ALA A 235 7.70 12.60 -43.19
N GLU A 236 7.33 13.76 -42.62
CA GLU A 236 7.86 14.25 -41.34
C GLU A 236 7.70 13.22 -40.20
N PHE A 237 6.54 12.55 -40.13
CA PHE A 237 6.28 11.49 -39.16
C PHE A 237 7.17 10.26 -39.40
N HIS A 238 7.26 9.77 -40.64
CA HIS A 238 8.06 8.59 -40.96
C HIS A 238 9.56 8.83 -40.74
N GLU A 239 10.08 10.01 -41.09
CA GLU A 239 11.47 10.45 -40.82
C GLU A 239 11.78 10.44 -39.31
N ALA A 240 10.93 11.07 -38.49
CA ALA A 240 11.13 11.13 -37.04
C ALA A 240 10.99 9.75 -36.37
N ASN A 241 10.12 8.89 -36.90
CA ASN A 241 9.94 7.51 -36.42
C ASN A 241 11.12 6.61 -36.82
N GLU A 242 11.64 6.73 -38.04
CA GLU A 242 12.83 6.00 -38.50
C GLU A 242 14.08 6.39 -37.70
N ALA A 243 14.27 7.69 -37.42
CA ALA A 243 15.33 8.16 -36.55
C ALA A 243 15.24 7.56 -35.12
N ALA A 244 14.02 7.40 -34.59
CA ALA A 244 13.80 6.70 -33.32
C ALA A 244 14.13 5.20 -33.43
N VAL A 245 13.69 4.50 -34.48
CA VAL A 245 14.03 3.09 -34.74
C VAL A 245 15.55 2.87 -34.78
N VAL A 246 16.28 3.72 -35.52
CA VAL A 246 17.75 3.65 -35.60
C VAL A 246 18.41 3.84 -34.23
N ALA A 247 17.94 4.81 -33.44
CA ALA A 247 18.45 5.03 -32.08
C ALA A 247 18.14 3.86 -31.13
N ILE A 248 16.94 3.28 -31.19
CA ILE A 248 16.54 2.14 -30.34
C ILE A 248 17.31 0.87 -30.74
N ARG A 249 17.56 0.63 -32.03
CA ARG A 249 18.43 -0.46 -32.52
C ARG A 249 19.87 -0.28 -32.00
N SER A 250 20.45 0.92 -32.14
CA SER A 250 21.79 1.26 -31.62
C SER A 250 21.88 1.11 -30.10
N TRP A 251 20.82 1.45 -29.38
CA TRP A 251 20.69 1.27 -27.93
C TRP A 251 20.62 -0.20 -27.52
N ARG A 252 19.74 -1.00 -28.14
CA ARG A 252 19.65 -2.46 -27.93
C ARG A 252 21.01 -3.15 -28.11
N ASP A 253 21.72 -2.79 -29.17
CA ASP A 253 23.00 -3.41 -29.50
C ASP A 253 24.10 -3.02 -28.48
N TRP A 254 24.11 -1.76 -28.02
CA TRP A 254 24.97 -1.31 -26.92
C TRP A 254 24.62 -1.98 -25.57
N LEU A 255 23.32 -2.15 -25.27
CA LEU A 255 22.91 -2.89 -24.06
C LEU A 255 23.45 -4.33 -24.08
N ALA A 256 23.42 -5.00 -25.24
CA ALA A 256 23.87 -6.37 -25.39
C ALA A 256 25.40 -6.54 -25.45
N ARG A 257 26.12 -5.59 -26.08
CA ARG A 257 27.55 -5.68 -26.37
C ARG A 257 28.45 -4.94 -25.38
N ASP A 258 27.98 -3.84 -24.80
CA ASP A 258 28.80 -2.92 -23.99
C ASP A 258 28.34 -2.85 -22.52
N LEU A 259 27.04 -2.98 -22.24
CA LEU A 259 26.52 -2.96 -20.87
C LEU A 259 26.46 -4.38 -20.26
N LEU A 260 25.77 -5.32 -20.89
CA LEU A 260 25.54 -6.67 -20.36
C LEU A 260 26.81 -7.44 -19.94
N PRO A 261 27.97 -7.32 -20.64
CA PRO A 261 29.21 -7.99 -20.20
C PRO A 261 29.79 -7.43 -18.89
N ARG A 262 29.46 -6.18 -18.52
CA ARG A 262 29.92 -5.50 -17.31
C ARG A 262 28.81 -5.28 -16.26
N SER A 263 27.60 -5.81 -16.50
CA SER A 263 26.48 -5.78 -15.57
C SER A 263 26.65 -6.80 -14.44
N ALA A 264 27.28 -6.38 -13.35
CA ALA A 264 27.59 -7.17 -12.17
C ALA A 264 27.00 -6.56 -10.86
N GLY A 265 25.99 -5.70 -10.97
CA GLY A 265 25.32 -5.09 -9.83
C GLY A 265 24.37 -6.06 -9.08
N ASP A 266 24.14 -5.78 -7.80
CA ASP A 266 23.11 -6.44 -7.00
C ASP A 266 21.73 -5.80 -7.24
N PHE A 267 20.67 -6.61 -7.30
CA PHE A 267 19.27 -6.16 -7.38
C PHE A 267 18.65 -5.87 -6.00
N ALA A 268 19.22 -6.38 -4.90
CA ALA A 268 18.70 -6.11 -3.57
C ALA A 268 18.74 -4.61 -3.24
N LEU A 269 17.77 -4.15 -2.43
CA LEU A 269 17.77 -2.78 -1.91
C LEU A 269 18.54 -2.66 -0.59
N GLY A 270 18.65 -3.76 0.16
CA GLY A 270 19.01 -3.74 1.57
C GLY A 270 17.83 -3.33 2.45
N ALA A 271 17.79 -3.87 3.67
CA ALA A 271 16.67 -3.73 4.60
C ALA A 271 16.30 -2.26 4.91
N GLU A 272 17.29 -1.36 4.99
CA GLU A 272 17.05 0.06 5.28
C GLU A 272 16.39 0.81 4.12
N ASN A 273 16.87 0.66 2.88
CA ASN A 273 16.23 1.32 1.73
C ASN A 273 14.85 0.72 1.43
N PHE A 274 14.67 -0.59 1.66
CA PHE A 274 13.35 -1.23 1.61
C PHE A 274 12.38 -0.64 2.66
N ARG A 275 12.85 -0.45 3.91
CA ARG A 275 12.09 0.20 4.98
C ARG A 275 11.77 1.66 4.65
N LYS A 276 12.74 2.44 4.15
CA LYS A 276 12.50 3.82 3.68
C LYS A 276 11.45 3.84 2.56
N LYS A 277 11.49 2.91 1.61
CA LYS A 277 10.56 2.85 0.46
C LYS A 277 9.12 2.65 0.92
N LEU A 278 8.87 1.65 1.77
CA LEU A 278 7.55 1.43 2.39
C LEU A 278 7.10 2.61 3.27
N LEU A 279 8.01 3.28 3.96
CA LEU A 279 7.69 4.45 4.78
C LEU A 279 7.33 5.69 3.95
N TYR A 280 7.97 5.91 2.80
CA TYR A 280 7.80 7.13 2.01
C TYR A 280 6.76 7.00 0.88
N GLU A 281 6.58 5.82 0.31
CA GLU A 281 5.58 5.59 -0.75
C GLU A 281 4.22 5.20 -0.16
N GLU A 282 4.23 4.41 0.92
CA GLU A 282 3.02 3.75 1.45
C GLU A 282 2.68 4.15 2.90
N MET A 283 3.49 5.04 3.52
CA MET A 283 3.37 5.46 4.93
C MET A 283 3.40 4.29 5.94
N VAL A 284 4.07 3.19 5.60
CA VAL A 284 4.17 1.99 6.46
C VAL A 284 5.42 2.02 7.33
N GLU A 285 5.19 2.16 8.64
CA GLU A 285 6.22 2.13 9.69
C GLU A 285 6.56 0.69 10.15
N THR A 286 5.73 -0.29 9.80
CA THR A 286 5.86 -1.69 10.22
C THR A 286 7.13 -2.33 9.64
N SER A 287 8.01 -2.83 10.53
CA SER A 287 9.28 -3.45 10.13
C SER A 287 9.09 -4.68 9.23
N ALA A 288 10.02 -4.89 8.28
CA ALA A 288 9.98 -6.00 7.34
C ALA A 288 9.83 -7.40 8.00
N PRO A 289 10.46 -7.73 9.15
CA PRO A 289 10.24 -9.02 9.82
C PRO A 289 8.82 -9.21 10.39
N VAL A 290 8.12 -8.13 10.74
CA VAL A 290 6.71 -8.19 11.17
C VAL A 290 5.79 -8.38 9.97
N LEU A 291 6.03 -7.63 8.89
CA LEU A 291 5.32 -7.79 7.62
C LEU A 291 5.46 -9.23 7.10
N LEU A 292 6.69 -9.75 7.04
CA LEU A 292 7.01 -11.10 6.56
C LEU A 292 6.22 -12.18 7.31
N ARG A 293 6.19 -12.14 8.65
CA ARG A 293 5.42 -13.13 9.45
C ARG A 293 3.92 -13.06 9.20
N GLU A 294 3.35 -11.88 8.97
CA GLU A 294 1.94 -11.75 8.59
C GLU A 294 1.69 -12.31 7.19
N GLY A 295 2.56 -12.00 6.22
CA GLY A 295 2.49 -12.56 4.86
C GLY A 295 2.59 -14.09 4.84
N GLU A 296 3.52 -14.66 5.60
CA GLU A 296 3.69 -16.11 5.76
C GLU A 296 2.48 -16.77 6.43
N ARG A 297 1.91 -16.13 7.46
CA ARG A 297 0.68 -16.59 8.12
C ARG A 297 -0.51 -16.59 7.16
N ARG A 298 -0.73 -15.49 6.43
CA ARG A 298 -1.82 -15.39 5.45
C ARG A 298 -1.64 -16.35 4.28
N LEU A 299 -0.41 -16.57 3.83
CA LEU A 299 -0.09 -17.58 2.81
C LEU A 299 -0.50 -18.98 3.27
N ARG A 300 -0.25 -19.35 4.54
CA ARG A 300 -0.72 -20.63 5.10
C ARG A 300 -2.24 -20.69 5.21
N GLU A 301 -2.89 -19.64 5.73
CA GLU A 301 -4.35 -19.57 5.85
C GLU A 301 -5.06 -19.69 4.49
N THR A 302 -4.58 -18.99 3.46
CA THR A 302 -5.11 -19.13 2.08
C THR A 302 -4.84 -20.53 1.51
N GLN A 303 -3.69 -21.15 1.77
CA GLN A 303 -3.43 -22.53 1.37
C GLN A 303 -4.36 -23.55 2.07
N ASP A 304 -4.77 -23.30 3.32
CA ASP A 304 -5.77 -24.13 4.04
C ASP A 304 -7.18 -23.92 3.49
N GLU A 305 -7.58 -22.69 3.21
CA GLU A 305 -8.87 -22.39 2.56
C GLU A 305 -8.94 -23.03 1.16
N MET A 306 -7.87 -22.93 0.36
CA MET A 306 -7.76 -23.62 -0.93
C MET A 306 -7.82 -25.14 -0.81
N ARG A 307 -7.30 -25.74 0.27
CA ARG A 307 -7.44 -27.19 0.52
C ARG A 307 -8.90 -27.58 0.74
N ALA A 308 -9.64 -26.83 1.57
CA ALA A 308 -11.05 -27.09 1.84
C ALA A 308 -11.89 -26.95 0.56
N VAL A 309 -11.78 -25.82 -0.13
CA VAL A 309 -12.55 -25.55 -1.36
C VAL A 309 -12.17 -26.50 -2.50
N ALA A 310 -10.92 -26.96 -2.57
CA ALA A 310 -10.50 -27.97 -3.56
C ALA A 310 -11.11 -29.36 -3.30
N GLU A 311 -11.40 -29.72 -2.05
CA GLU A 311 -12.07 -30.98 -1.71
C GLU A 311 -13.54 -30.98 -2.19
N GLU A 312 -14.22 -29.84 -2.15
CA GLU A 312 -15.57 -29.68 -2.75
C GLU A 312 -15.57 -29.84 -4.29
N ILE A 313 -14.49 -29.44 -4.95
CA ILE A 313 -14.36 -29.44 -6.42
C ILE A 313 -13.82 -30.77 -6.95
N ALA A 314 -12.89 -31.40 -6.21
CA ALA A 314 -12.16 -32.59 -6.62
C ALA A 314 -11.80 -33.49 -5.42
N PRO A 315 -12.79 -34.17 -4.79
CA PRO A 315 -12.60 -34.94 -3.56
C PRO A 315 -11.41 -35.91 -3.62
N GLY A 316 -10.55 -35.87 -2.62
CA GLY A 316 -9.34 -36.69 -2.48
C GLY A 316 -8.22 -36.40 -3.50
N ARG A 317 -8.38 -35.44 -4.41
CA ARG A 317 -7.41 -35.14 -5.49
C ARG A 317 -6.60 -33.85 -5.25
N GLY A 318 -7.06 -32.99 -4.34
CA GLY A 318 -6.33 -31.82 -3.86
C GLY A 318 -6.19 -30.65 -4.84
N VAL A 319 -5.58 -29.56 -4.35
CA VAL A 319 -5.60 -28.22 -4.97
C VAL A 319 -5.18 -28.20 -6.44
N ARG A 320 -4.05 -28.83 -6.80
CA ARG A 320 -3.58 -28.86 -8.21
C ARG A 320 -4.59 -29.54 -9.15
N ALA A 321 -5.28 -30.59 -8.70
CA ALA A 321 -6.29 -31.26 -9.52
C ALA A 321 -7.58 -30.43 -9.66
N ALA A 322 -7.97 -29.68 -8.62
CA ALA A 322 -9.08 -28.74 -8.70
C ALA A 322 -8.77 -27.58 -9.67
N LEU A 323 -7.59 -26.96 -9.58
CA LEU A 323 -7.13 -25.92 -10.52
C LEU A 323 -7.09 -26.44 -11.98
N GLN A 324 -6.68 -27.69 -12.19
CA GLN A 324 -6.74 -28.35 -13.51
C GLN A 324 -8.16 -28.63 -14.03
N LEU A 325 -9.19 -28.61 -13.18
CA LEU A 325 -10.60 -28.65 -13.63
C LEU A 325 -11.07 -27.24 -14.02
N LEU A 326 -10.73 -26.21 -13.24
CA LEU A 326 -10.97 -24.81 -13.62
C LEU A 326 -10.38 -24.51 -15.00
N ALA A 327 -9.11 -24.84 -15.25
CA ALA A 327 -8.42 -24.60 -16.52
C ALA A 327 -9.02 -25.28 -17.77
N ARG A 328 -9.98 -26.21 -17.59
CA ARG A 328 -10.74 -26.84 -18.70
C ARG A 328 -12.01 -26.04 -19.05
N GLU A 329 -12.54 -25.25 -18.12
CA GLU A 329 -13.70 -24.38 -18.32
C GLU A 329 -13.24 -23.01 -18.85
N ARG A 330 -12.53 -23.05 -19.98
CA ARG A 330 -11.93 -21.91 -20.67
C ARG A 330 -12.75 -21.44 -21.87
N PRO A 331 -12.70 -20.14 -22.21
CA PRO A 331 -13.20 -19.63 -23.48
C PRO A 331 -12.33 -20.12 -24.65
N THR A 332 -12.87 -20.06 -25.87
CA THR A 332 -12.04 -20.14 -27.08
C THR A 332 -11.27 -18.82 -27.29
N ALA A 333 -10.23 -18.83 -28.13
CA ALA A 333 -9.49 -17.61 -28.46
C ALA A 333 -10.40 -16.48 -28.96
N ASP A 334 -11.27 -16.79 -29.93
CA ASP A 334 -12.21 -15.83 -30.52
C ASP A 334 -13.35 -15.45 -29.55
N GLY A 335 -13.70 -16.34 -28.62
CA GLY A 335 -14.74 -16.15 -27.61
C GLY A 335 -14.32 -15.27 -26.43
N LEU A 336 -13.02 -15.20 -26.13
CA LEU A 336 -12.46 -14.58 -24.91
C LEU A 336 -12.99 -13.16 -24.63
N VAL A 337 -12.99 -12.27 -25.63
CA VAL A 337 -13.47 -10.88 -25.48
C VAL A 337 -15.00 -10.81 -25.36
N GLY A 338 -15.72 -11.76 -25.98
CA GLY A 338 -17.18 -11.87 -25.86
C GLY A 338 -17.61 -12.34 -24.48
N GLU A 339 -16.95 -13.38 -23.94
CA GLU A 339 -17.19 -13.87 -22.59
C GLU A 339 -16.80 -12.80 -21.55
N ALA A 340 -15.64 -12.14 -21.70
CA ALA A 340 -15.20 -11.06 -20.81
C ALA A 340 -16.19 -9.87 -20.77
N ARG A 341 -16.78 -9.51 -21.91
CA ARG A 341 -17.82 -8.45 -22.00
C ARG A 341 -19.11 -8.88 -21.31
N SER A 342 -19.55 -10.12 -21.56
CA SER A 342 -20.76 -10.68 -20.97
C SER A 342 -20.64 -10.76 -19.45
N GLU A 343 -19.47 -11.16 -18.95
CA GLU A 343 -19.18 -11.25 -17.52
C GLU A 343 -19.20 -9.88 -16.83
N LEU A 344 -18.62 -8.86 -17.48
CA LEU A 344 -18.62 -7.49 -16.98
C LEU A 344 -20.04 -6.94 -16.77
N ASP A 345 -21.00 -7.30 -17.64
CA ASP A 345 -22.39 -6.89 -17.47
C ASP A 345 -23.10 -7.66 -16.34
N ARG A 346 -22.76 -8.94 -16.08
CA ARG A 346 -23.22 -9.67 -14.87
C ARG A 346 -22.71 -9.00 -13.59
N ILE A 347 -21.42 -8.67 -13.57
CA ILE A 347 -20.75 -7.96 -12.46
C ILE A 347 -21.42 -6.60 -12.20
N ARG A 348 -21.63 -5.79 -13.26
CA ARG A 348 -22.29 -4.47 -13.15
C ARG A 348 -23.74 -4.56 -12.68
N ALA A 349 -24.47 -5.62 -13.07
CA ALA A 349 -25.83 -5.85 -12.60
C ALA A 349 -25.86 -6.11 -11.08
N PHE A 350 -24.98 -6.97 -10.58
CA PHE A 350 -24.86 -7.29 -9.15
C PHE A 350 -24.39 -6.09 -8.31
N VAL A 351 -23.38 -5.36 -8.78
CA VAL A 351 -22.88 -4.13 -8.12
C VAL A 351 -24.02 -3.11 -7.88
N ARG A 352 -25.01 -3.08 -8.77
CA ARG A 352 -26.20 -2.23 -8.66
C ARG A 352 -27.30 -2.84 -7.78
N SER A 353 -27.52 -4.15 -7.78
CA SER A 353 -28.59 -4.76 -6.96
C SER A 353 -28.23 -4.76 -5.47
N GLU A 354 -27.00 -5.16 -5.12
CA GLU A 354 -26.56 -5.25 -3.72
C GLU A 354 -26.03 -3.91 -3.17
N ASN A 355 -26.17 -2.81 -3.94
CA ASN A 355 -25.73 -1.47 -3.57
C ASN A 355 -24.25 -1.43 -3.13
N ILE A 356 -23.39 -2.17 -3.86
CA ILE A 356 -21.96 -2.29 -3.57
C ILE A 356 -21.25 -0.92 -3.65
N LEU A 357 -21.76 0.00 -4.48
CA LEU A 357 -21.29 1.38 -4.64
C LEU A 357 -22.31 2.20 -5.46
N THR A 358 -22.23 3.53 -5.41
CA THR A 358 -23.06 4.41 -6.26
C THR A 358 -22.67 4.27 -7.74
N PRO A 359 -23.57 3.84 -8.65
CA PRO A 359 -23.25 3.72 -10.07
C PRO A 359 -22.84 5.08 -10.68
N PRO A 360 -21.85 5.13 -11.59
CA PRO A 360 -21.41 6.39 -12.18
C PRO A 360 -22.43 6.90 -13.22
N ALA A 361 -22.61 8.21 -13.31
CA ALA A 361 -23.61 8.85 -14.18
C ALA A 361 -23.37 8.62 -15.69
N ARG A 362 -22.16 8.21 -16.09
CA ARG A 362 -21.80 7.75 -17.43
C ARG A 362 -20.83 6.58 -17.32
N VAL A 363 -20.87 5.67 -18.29
CA VAL A 363 -19.91 4.58 -18.47
C VAL A 363 -19.38 4.66 -19.89
N ASN A 364 -18.08 4.89 -20.03
CA ASN A 364 -17.37 4.88 -21.31
C ASN A 364 -16.25 3.84 -21.27
N LEU A 365 -16.65 2.59 -20.98
CA LEU A 365 -15.78 1.43 -20.85
C LEU A 365 -16.08 0.45 -21.98
N SER A 366 -15.07 0.07 -22.74
CA SER A 366 -15.13 -0.98 -23.76
C SER A 366 -14.24 -2.16 -23.37
N VAL A 367 -14.75 -3.37 -23.56
CA VAL A 367 -13.94 -4.60 -23.46
C VAL A 367 -13.40 -4.92 -24.85
N ALA A 368 -12.07 -5.01 -24.96
CA ALA A 368 -11.34 -5.13 -26.23
C ALA A 368 -10.15 -6.09 -26.09
N GLU A 369 -9.62 -6.56 -27.22
CA GLU A 369 -8.31 -7.24 -27.21
C GLU A 369 -7.22 -6.27 -26.76
N THR A 370 -6.27 -6.75 -25.96
CA THR A 370 -4.99 -6.05 -25.76
C THR A 370 -4.36 -5.79 -27.14
N PRO A 371 -3.99 -4.53 -27.46
CA PRO A 371 -3.29 -4.21 -28.69
C PRO A 371 -2.02 -5.04 -28.83
N GLU A 372 -1.72 -5.50 -30.04
CA GLU A 372 -0.67 -6.51 -30.30
C GLU A 372 0.68 -6.20 -29.61
N TYR A 373 1.09 -4.93 -29.65
CA TYR A 373 2.31 -4.43 -29.02
C TYR A 373 2.39 -4.56 -27.50
N ALA A 374 1.24 -4.61 -26.82
CA ALA A 374 1.14 -4.66 -25.36
C ALA A 374 0.97 -6.11 -24.83
N ARG A 375 0.77 -7.10 -25.72
CA ARG A 375 0.49 -8.50 -25.35
C ARG A 375 1.64 -9.16 -24.58
N ALA A 376 2.90 -8.83 -24.92
CA ALA A 376 4.09 -9.53 -24.43
C ALA A 376 4.25 -9.56 -22.90
N LEU A 377 3.66 -8.61 -22.16
CA LEU A 377 3.77 -8.52 -20.69
C LEU A 377 2.40 -8.38 -19.98
N SER A 378 1.29 -8.30 -20.71
CA SER A 378 -0.06 -8.12 -20.16
C SER A 378 -0.91 -9.38 -20.35
N PHE A 379 -1.59 -9.82 -19.28
CA PHE A 379 -2.80 -10.62 -19.42
C PHE A 379 -3.96 -9.67 -19.69
N ALA A 380 -4.64 -9.20 -18.65
CA ALA A 380 -5.57 -8.09 -18.76
C ALA A 380 -4.98 -6.80 -18.18
N SER A 381 -5.55 -5.67 -18.56
CA SER A 381 -5.23 -4.36 -17.98
C SER A 381 -6.34 -3.34 -18.21
N MET A 382 -6.48 -2.40 -17.28
CA MET A 382 -7.41 -1.27 -17.37
C MET A 382 -6.69 0.02 -17.82
N ASP A 383 -6.95 0.47 -19.04
CA ASP A 383 -6.43 1.72 -19.60
C ASP A 383 -7.48 2.85 -19.57
N THR A 384 -7.56 3.59 -18.45
CA THR A 384 -8.37 4.82 -18.31
C THR A 384 -7.57 6.09 -18.65
N PRO A 385 -8.24 7.19 -19.07
CA PRO A 385 -7.58 8.49 -19.15
C PRO A 385 -7.09 9.00 -17.78
N GLY A 386 -6.05 9.83 -17.80
CA GLY A 386 -5.42 10.38 -16.59
C GLY A 386 -6.30 11.35 -15.79
N ALA A 387 -5.93 11.58 -14.53
CA ALA A 387 -6.76 12.31 -13.56
C ALA A 387 -7.00 13.81 -13.85
N PHE A 388 -6.35 14.38 -14.86
CA PHE A 388 -6.54 15.77 -15.31
C PHE A 388 -7.03 15.92 -16.75
N GLU A 389 -7.23 14.81 -17.47
CA GLU A 389 -7.81 14.77 -18.82
C GLU A 389 -9.25 15.34 -18.81
N ARG A 390 -9.67 15.94 -19.94
CA ARG A 390 -10.95 16.66 -20.08
C ARG A 390 -11.68 16.40 -21.40
N VAL A 391 -11.00 15.82 -22.40
CA VAL A 391 -11.51 15.61 -23.75
C VAL A 391 -11.57 14.12 -24.06
N ALA A 392 -10.46 13.39 -23.88
CA ALA A 392 -10.49 11.94 -23.96
C ALA A 392 -11.28 11.35 -22.78
N SER A 393 -12.13 10.35 -23.05
CA SER A 393 -12.96 9.72 -22.02
C SER A 393 -13.16 8.21 -22.23
N GLU A 394 -12.72 7.72 -23.39
CA GLU A 394 -12.67 6.32 -23.75
C GLU A 394 -11.79 5.53 -22.76
N SER A 395 -12.29 4.40 -22.27
CA SER A 395 -11.56 3.54 -21.34
C SER A 395 -11.64 2.10 -21.82
N TYR A 396 -10.54 1.37 -21.71
CA TYR A 396 -10.44 0.01 -22.25
C TYR A 396 -10.08 -1.00 -21.16
N TYR A 397 -10.98 -1.97 -20.94
CA TYR A 397 -10.62 -3.23 -20.28
C TYR A 397 -10.04 -4.12 -21.38
N TYR A 398 -8.72 -4.15 -21.44
CA TYR A 398 -7.98 -4.96 -22.40
C TYR A 398 -7.81 -6.38 -21.86
N VAL A 399 -8.01 -7.37 -22.73
CA VAL A 399 -7.78 -8.80 -22.45
C VAL A 399 -6.89 -9.36 -23.56
N THR A 400 -5.74 -9.94 -23.21
CA THR A 400 -4.77 -10.45 -24.21
C THR A 400 -5.23 -11.81 -24.75
N PRO A 401 -5.62 -11.94 -26.05
CA PRO A 401 -5.81 -13.24 -26.66
C PRO A 401 -4.47 -13.99 -26.78
N PRO A 402 -4.47 -15.32 -26.96
CA PRO A 402 -3.24 -16.05 -27.22
C PRO A 402 -2.56 -15.57 -28.51
N ASP A 403 -1.24 -15.62 -28.56
CA ASP A 403 -0.49 -15.27 -29.76
C ASP A 403 -0.72 -16.32 -30.87
N PRO A 404 -1.03 -15.92 -32.13
CA PRO A 404 -1.16 -16.85 -33.24
C PRO A 404 0.09 -17.69 -33.54
N ALA A 405 1.28 -17.24 -33.14
CA ALA A 405 2.55 -17.94 -33.34
C ALA A 405 2.92 -18.93 -32.21
N TRP A 406 2.11 -19.02 -31.15
CA TRP A 406 2.31 -19.99 -30.07
C TRP A 406 1.86 -21.40 -30.47
N SER A 407 2.51 -22.41 -29.89
CA SER A 407 2.07 -23.81 -29.98
C SER A 407 0.72 -24.02 -29.31
N ASP A 408 0.00 -25.06 -29.71
CA ASP A 408 -1.32 -25.38 -29.12
C ASP A 408 -1.25 -25.55 -27.60
N GLU A 409 -0.17 -26.14 -27.06
CA GLU A 409 0.07 -26.25 -25.62
C GLU A 409 0.15 -24.87 -24.93
N GLN A 410 0.93 -23.93 -25.48
CA GLN A 410 1.04 -22.57 -24.97
C GLN A 410 -0.28 -21.79 -25.08
N ARG A 411 -1.02 -21.97 -26.18
CA ARG A 411 -2.34 -21.34 -26.40
C ARG A 411 -3.36 -21.84 -25.38
N GLU A 412 -3.37 -23.14 -25.11
CA GLU A 412 -4.28 -23.79 -24.18
C GLU A 412 -3.88 -23.58 -22.71
N GLU A 413 -2.58 -23.42 -22.40
CA GLU A 413 -2.14 -22.91 -21.09
C GLU A 413 -2.66 -21.49 -20.87
N HIS A 414 -2.48 -20.59 -21.84
CA HIS A 414 -2.91 -19.19 -21.74
C HIS A 414 -4.43 -19.05 -21.60
N LEU A 415 -5.21 -19.76 -22.43
CA LEU A 415 -6.67 -19.80 -22.29
C LEU A 415 -7.11 -20.50 -21.00
N GLY A 416 -6.35 -21.48 -20.50
CA GLY A 416 -6.56 -22.09 -19.19
C GLY A 416 -6.40 -21.11 -18.02
N HIS A 417 -5.49 -20.13 -18.11
CA HIS A 417 -5.40 -19.02 -17.16
C HIS A 417 -6.60 -18.07 -17.25
N TYR A 418 -7.22 -17.93 -18.42
CA TYR A 418 -8.51 -17.25 -18.61
C TYR A 418 -9.74 -18.15 -18.47
N ASN A 419 -9.65 -19.25 -17.70
CA ASN A 419 -10.86 -19.98 -17.31
C ASN A 419 -11.92 -19.04 -16.74
N ARG A 420 -13.20 -19.36 -16.96
CA ARG A 420 -14.34 -18.46 -16.67
C ARG A 420 -14.30 -17.86 -15.26
N TYR A 421 -13.82 -18.61 -14.27
CA TYR A 421 -13.66 -18.17 -12.89
C TYR A 421 -12.53 -17.14 -12.73
N SER A 422 -11.36 -17.40 -13.30
CA SER A 422 -10.22 -16.47 -13.27
C SER A 422 -10.48 -15.21 -14.12
N LEU A 423 -11.16 -15.35 -15.26
CA LEU A 423 -11.62 -14.23 -16.07
C LEU A 423 -12.62 -13.33 -15.31
N THR A 424 -13.51 -13.94 -14.52
CA THR A 424 -14.44 -13.23 -13.64
C THR A 424 -13.71 -12.44 -12.56
N VAL A 425 -12.76 -13.06 -11.84
CA VAL A 425 -11.92 -12.37 -10.84
C VAL A 425 -11.12 -11.23 -11.48
N THR A 426 -10.61 -11.42 -12.70
CA THR A 426 -9.88 -10.39 -13.46
C THR A 426 -10.77 -9.22 -13.86
N ALA A 427 -12.00 -9.48 -14.31
CA ALA A 427 -12.98 -8.43 -14.63
C ALA A 427 -13.41 -7.63 -13.38
N ILE A 428 -13.43 -8.28 -12.21
CA ILE A 428 -13.66 -7.62 -10.92
C ILE A 428 -12.48 -6.70 -10.53
N HIS A 429 -11.24 -7.16 -10.79
CA HIS A 429 -9.99 -6.43 -10.50
C HIS A 429 -9.81 -5.20 -11.41
N GLU A 430 -9.88 -5.39 -12.72
CA GLU A 430 -9.60 -4.33 -13.70
C GLU A 430 -10.77 -3.35 -13.84
N ALA A 431 -12.02 -3.83 -13.82
CA ALA A 431 -13.18 -2.99 -14.14
C ALA A 431 -14.05 -2.65 -12.93
N TYR A 432 -15.02 -3.51 -12.58
CA TYR A 432 -16.05 -3.20 -11.58
C TYR A 432 -16.03 -4.22 -10.44
N PRO A 433 -15.92 -3.83 -9.16
CA PRO A 433 -15.77 -2.46 -8.64
C PRO A 433 -14.30 -1.98 -8.54
N GLY A 434 -13.33 -2.69 -9.15
CA GLY A 434 -11.89 -2.43 -9.09
C GLY A 434 -11.38 -1.16 -9.81
N HIS A 435 -10.32 -1.29 -10.61
CA HIS A 435 -9.52 -0.15 -11.10
C HIS A 435 -10.34 0.88 -11.88
N TYR A 436 -11.17 0.49 -12.85
CA TYR A 436 -11.97 1.44 -13.65
C TYR A 436 -12.81 2.37 -12.75
N TYR A 437 -13.53 1.80 -11.78
CA TYR A 437 -14.37 2.58 -10.89
C TYR A 437 -13.55 3.47 -9.94
N GLN A 438 -12.43 2.96 -9.43
CA GLN A 438 -11.53 3.72 -8.56
C GLN A 438 -10.91 4.92 -9.28
N LEU A 439 -10.50 4.76 -10.53
CA LEU A 439 -9.92 5.81 -11.36
C LEU A 439 -10.99 6.85 -11.77
N LEU A 440 -12.23 6.43 -12.10
CA LEU A 440 -13.37 7.34 -12.28
C LEU A 440 -13.69 8.19 -11.03
N LYS A 441 -13.41 7.68 -9.82
CA LYS A 441 -13.56 8.44 -8.57
C LYS A 441 -12.36 9.34 -8.28
N ALA A 442 -11.14 8.92 -8.64
CA ALA A 442 -9.96 9.77 -8.52
C ALA A 442 -10.08 11.06 -9.34
N HIS A 443 -10.69 10.99 -10.54
CA HIS A 443 -11.06 12.14 -11.38
C HIS A 443 -11.99 13.15 -10.66
N GLN A 444 -12.73 12.70 -9.63
CA GLN A 444 -13.69 13.51 -8.87
C GLN A 444 -13.13 14.01 -7.53
N SER A 445 -11.84 13.73 -7.22
CA SER A 445 -11.22 14.14 -5.97
C SER A 445 -11.11 15.68 -5.87
N PRO A 446 -11.52 16.30 -4.75
CA PRO A 446 -11.44 17.75 -4.58
C PRO A 446 -10.01 18.28 -4.42
N SER A 447 -9.00 17.40 -4.26
CA SER A 447 -7.59 17.80 -4.18
C SER A 447 -6.78 17.31 -5.38
N ARG A 448 -6.03 18.22 -6.01
CA ARG A 448 -5.10 17.86 -7.09
C ARG A 448 -3.96 16.96 -6.59
N VAL A 449 -3.58 17.10 -5.31
CA VAL A 449 -2.52 16.31 -4.68
C VAL A 449 -2.89 14.83 -4.60
N ARG A 450 -4.07 14.49 -4.06
CA ARG A 450 -4.51 13.08 -3.92
C ARG A 450 -5.07 12.48 -5.22
N ALA A 451 -5.30 13.29 -6.24
CA ALA A 451 -5.56 12.85 -7.61
C ALA A 451 -4.27 12.51 -8.37
N ALA A 452 -3.19 13.27 -8.18
CA ALA A 452 -1.90 13.07 -8.85
C ALA A 452 -1.00 12.04 -8.18
N LEU A 453 -0.90 12.06 -6.85
CA LEU A 453 0.13 11.35 -6.08
C LEU A 453 -0.46 10.12 -5.40
N ALA A 454 -0.79 9.11 -6.21
CA ALA A 454 -1.43 7.88 -5.75
C ALA A 454 -0.48 6.93 -4.99
N SER A 455 -1.03 6.18 -4.03
CA SER A 455 -0.37 5.05 -3.35
C SER A 455 -0.62 3.76 -4.10
N SER A 456 0.43 2.98 -4.33
CA SER A 456 0.31 1.67 -4.99
C SER A 456 -0.38 0.65 -4.08
N SER A 457 -0.20 0.71 -2.75
CA SER A 457 -0.99 -0.12 -1.83
C SER A 457 -2.48 0.19 -1.94
N PHE A 458 -2.88 1.46 -2.02
CA PHE A 458 -4.30 1.75 -2.12
C PHE A 458 -4.89 1.34 -3.48
N VAL A 459 -4.22 1.65 -4.59
CA VAL A 459 -4.70 1.29 -5.94
C VAL A 459 -4.83 -0.23 -6.11
N GLU A 460 -3.74 -0.96 -5.88
CA GLU A 460 -3.67 -2.41 -6.08
C GLU A 460 -4.42 -3.18 -4.97
N GLY A 461 -4.38 -2.65 -3.75
CA GLY A 461 -5.11 -3.19 -2.61
C GLY A 461 -6.62 -3.02 -2.72
N TRP A 462 -7.11 -1.93 -3.34
CA TRP A 462 -8.54 -1.75 -3.62
C TRP A 462 -9.03 -2.82 -4.59
N ALA A 463 -8.40 -2.97 -5.75
CA ALA A 463 -8.79 -3.95 -6.74
C ALA A 463 -8.69 -5.39 -6.19
N HIS A 464 -7.64 -5.72 -5.43
CA HIS A 464 -7.49 -7.04 -4.79
C HIS A 464 -8.44 -7.27 -3.59
N TYR A 465 -8.89 -6.20 -2.92
CA TYR A 465 -9.98 -6.25 -1.94
C TYR A 465 -11.32 -6.54 -2.63
N CYS A 466 -11.62 -5.88 -3.75
CA CYS A 466 -12.85 -6.05 -4.51
C CYS A 466 -13.06 -7.49 -5.00
N GLU A 467 -11.99 -8.18 -5.43
CA GLU A 467 -12.02 -9.60 -5.81
C GLU A 467 -12.68 -10.48 -4.74
N GLN A 468 -12.33 -10.27 -3.47
CA GLN A 468 -12.89 -11.05 -2.37
C GLN A 468 -14.23 -10.48 -1.92
N MET A 469 -14.34 -9.16 -1.76
CA MET A 469 -15.55 -8.51 -1.27
C MET A 469 -16.78 -8.84 -2.12
N MET A 470 -16.64 -8.88 -3.45
CA MET A 470 -17.74 -9.28 -4.34
C MET A 470 -18.29 -10.67 -4.00
N LEU A 471 -17.42 -11.65 -3.80
CA LEU A 471 -17.81 -13.02 -3.41
C LEU A 471 -18.35 -13.08 -1.98
N ASP A 472 -17.77 -12.32 -1.05
CA ASP A 472 -18.19 -12.27 0.37
C ASP A 472 -19.58 -11.63 0.55
N GLU A 473 -19.96 -10.67 -0.31
CA GLU A 473 -21.32 -10.09 -0.38
C GLU A 473 -22.26 -10.93 -1.28
N GLY A 474 -21.80 -12.07 -1.82
CA GLY A 474 -22.65 -13.10 -2.47
C GLY A 474 -22.51 -13.29 -3.99
N PHE A 475 -21.62 -12.56 -4.67
CA PHE A 475 -21.46 -12.68 -6.12
C PHE A 475 -21.02 -14.09 -6.52
N GLY A 476 -21.66 -14.64 -7.57
CA GLY A 476 -21.43 -16.01 -8.03
C GLY A 476 -22.06 -17.09 -7.14
N GLY A 477 -22.85 -16.73 -6.12
CA GLY A 477 -23.74 -17.66 -5.40
C GLY A 477 -22.99 -18.80 -4.69
N ASN A 478 -21.89 -18.48 -3.99
CA ASN A 478 -21.02 -19.43 -3.30
C ASN A 478 -20.43 -20.54 -4.19
N ASN A 479 -20.28 -20.33 -5.50
CA ASN A 479 -19.63 -21.30 -6.39
C ASN A 479 -18.17 -21.55 -5.95
N PRO A 480 -17.81 -22.79 -5.54
CA PRO A 480 -16.48 -23.08 -4.98
C PRO A 480 -15.37 -22.89 -6.02
N LYS A 481 -15.63 -23.10 -7.32
CA LYS A 481 -14.65 -22.84 -8.38
C LYS A 481 -14.32 -21.35 -8.51
N LEU A 482 -15.30 -20.47 -8.30
CA LEU A 482 -15.06 -19.02 -8.27
C LEU A 482 -14.24 -18.61 -7.03
N ARG A 483 -14.56 -19.18 -5.86
CA ARG A 483 -13.77 -18.98 -4.64
C ARG A 483 -12.33 -19.48 -4.81
N LEU A 484 -12.12 -20.67 -5.38
CA LEU A 484 -10.78 -21.22 -5.64
C LEU A 484 -9.96 -20.33 -6.59
N ALA A 485 -10.57 -19.80 -7.67
CA ALA A 485 -9.90 -18.86 -8.57
C ALA A 485 -9.51 -17.54 -7.86
N GLN A 486 -10.39 -17.00 -7.01
CA GLN A 486 -10.08 -15.83 -6.19
C GLN A 486 -8.94 -16.11 -5.21
N LEU A 487 -8.91 -17.30 -4.62
CA LEU A 487 -7.86 -17.70 -3.66
C LEU A 487 -6.51 -17.96 -4.34
N ASP A 488 -6.48 -18.55 -5.53
CA ASP A 488 -5.24 -18.71 -6.32
C ASP A 488 -4.64 -17.34 -6.70
N ALA A 489 -5.49 -16.42 -7.18
CA ALA A 489 -5.11 -15.04 -7.47
C ALA A 489 -4.67 -14.25 -6.21
N ALA A 490 -5.12 -14.65 -5.01
CA ALA A 490 -4.64 -14.11 -3.74
C ALA A 490 -3.31 -14.75 -3.30
N LEU A 491 -3.19 -16.06 -3.45
CA LEU A 491 -2.00 -16.84 -3.08
C LEU A 491 -0.78 -16.41 -3.90
N LEU A 492 -0.94 -16.13 -5.20
CA LEU A 492 0.12 -15.56 -6.03
C LEU A 492 0.59 -14.20 -5.50
N ARG A 493 -0.33 -13.32 -5.07
CA ARG A 493 -0.01 -12.00 -4.52
C ARG A 493 0.63 -12.10 -3.11
N LEU A 494 0.21 -13.08 -2.30
CA LEU A 494 0.88 -13.46 -1.05
C LEU A 494 2.29 -14.02 -1.28
N CYS A 495 2.52 -14.79 -2.34
CA CYS A 495 3.85 -15.26 -2.69
C CYS A 495 4.75 -14.09 -3.11
N ARG A 496 4.27 -13.16 -3.95
CA ARG A 496 4.98 -11.89 -4.25
C ARG A 496 5.30 -11.11 -2.98
N TYR A 497 4.35 -11.00 -2.06
CA TYR A 497 4.53 -10.31 -0.77
C TYR A 497 5.71 -10.89 0.03
N VAL A 498 5.78 -12.22 0.17
CA VAL A 498 6.87 -12.90 0.88
C VAL A 498 8.19 -12.80 0.12
N VAL A 499 8.18 -13.05 -1.19
CA VAL A 499 9.38 -13.02 -2.05
C VAL A 499 10.00 -11.64 -2.08
N GLY A 500 9.24 -10.56 -2.28
CA GLY A 500 9.78 -9.20 -2.37
C GLY A 500 10.49 -8.74 -1.09
N ILE A 501 9.92 -9.08 0.08
CA ILE A 501 10.59 -8.85 1.37
C ILE A 501 11.90 -9.66 1.44
N ARG A 502 11.86 -10.96 1.12
CA ARG A 502 13.02 -11.84 1.26
C ARG A 502 14.15 -11.50 0.27
N MET A 503 13.84 -11.23 -0.99
CA MET A 503 14.82 -10.89 -2.03
C MET A 503 15.57 -9.59 -1.70
N HIS A 504 14.88 -8.54 -1.27
CA HIS A 504 15.51 -7.24 -1.03
C HIS A 504 16.00 -7.00 0.41
N THR A 505 15.68 -7.89 1.37
CA THR A 505 16.07 -7.72 2.79
C THR A 505 16.72 -8.94 3.46
N ALA A 506 16.63 -10.15 2.88
CA ALA A 506 17.08 -11.40 3.49
C ALA A 506 17.92 -12.30 2.57
N GLY A 507 18.32 -11.83 1.39
CA GLY A 507 19.27 -12.52 0.51
C GLY A 507 18.70 -13.66 -0.36
N MET A 508 17.37 -13.79 -0.47
CA MET A 508 16.74 -14.80 -1.33
C MET A 508 17.13 -14.59 -2.81
N THR A 509 17.62 -15.64 -3.47
CA THR A 509 18.03 -15.55 -4.89
C THR A 509 16.84 -15.56 -5.84
N TYR A 510 17.09 -15.29 -7.12
CA TYR A 510 16.09 -15.42 -8.19
C TYR A 510 15.56 -16.86 -8.29
N GLU A 511 16.44 -17.85 -8.22
CA GLU A 511 16.13 -19.28 -8.30
C GLU A 511 15.30 -19.73 -7.09
N GLU A 512 15.68 -19.31 -5.89
CA GLU A 512 14.91 -19.56 -4.67
C GLU A 512 13.51 -18.93 -4.72
N ALA A 513 13.38 -17.74 -5.31
CA ALA A 513 12.10 -17.10 -5.54
C ALA A 513 11.22 -17.86 -6.55
N VAL A 514 11.80 -18.41 -7.63
CA VAL A 514 11.10 -19.27 -8.59
C VAL A 514 10.58 -20.54 -7.91
N GLU A 515 11.45 -21.26 -7.19
CA GLU A 515 11.05 -22.49 -6.48
C GLU A 515 10.01 -22.21 -5.38
N PHE A 516 10.10 -21.07 -4.68
CA PHE A 516 9.07 -20.62 -3.74
C PHE A 516 7.72 -20.41 -4.44
N LEU A 517 7.69 -19.71 -5.57
CA LEU A 517 6.47 -19.45 -6.35
C LEU A 517 5.85 -20.74 -6.92
N MET A 518 6.67 -21.69 -7.39
CA MET A 518 6.21 -22.99 -7.88
C MET A 518 5.66 -23.89 -6.76
N ARG A 519 6.33 -23.92 -5.60
CA ARG A 519 5.98 -24.80 -4.47
C ARG A 519 4.83 -24.26 -3.63
N GLU A 520 4.93 -23.01 -3.19
CA GLU A 520 3.98 -22.39 -2.25
C GLU A 520 2.79 -21.75 -2.97
N GLY A 521 3.01 -21.21 -4.18
CA GLY A 521 1.99 -20.55 -5.00
C GLY A 521 1.39 -21.41 -6.12
N TYR A 522 1.72 -22.71 -6.14
CA TYR A 522 1.33 -23.69 -7.17
C TYR A 522 1.69 -23.35 -8.63
N GLN A 523 2.44 -22.27 -8.89
CA GLN A 523 2.65 -21.72 -10.23
C GLN A 523 3.37 -22.68 -11.20
N ALA A 524 3.06 -22.57 -12.49
CA ALA A 524 3.88 -23.13 -13.56
C ALA A 524 5.23 -22.40 -13.65
N ARG A 525 6.29 -23.08 -14.12
CA ARG A 525 7.67 -22.56 -14.07
C ARG A 525 7.83 -21.22 -14.81
N THR A 526 7.30 -21.12 -16.02
CA THR A 526 7.29 -19.90 -16.84
C THR A 526 6.67 -18.70 -16.11
N ASN A 527 5.59 -18.94 -15.36
CA ASN A 527 4.90 -17.90 -14.59
C ASN A 527 5.66 -17.53 -13.32
N ALA A 528 6.27 -18.51 -12.65
CA ALA A 528 7.15 -18.29 -11.50
C ALA A 528 8.41 -17.50 -11.88
N GLU A 529 9.07 -17.84 -12.98
CA GLU A 529 10.21 -17.11 -13.54
C GLU A 529 9.87 -15.65 -13.86
N ARG A 530 8.77 -15.40 -14.57
CA ARG A 530 8.30 -14.02 -14.84
C ARG A 530 7.97 -13.25 -13.56
N ALA A 531 7.38 -13.91 -12.54
CA ALA A 531 7.04 -13.28 -11.27
C ALA A 531 8.26 -13.04 -10.35
N ALA A 532 9.26 -13.92 -10.34
CA ALA A 532 10.53 -13.71 -9.66
C ALA A 532 11.36 -12.61 -10.35
N ARG A 533 11.39 -12.59 -11.69
CA ARG A 533 12.09 -11.56 -12.47
C ARG A 533 11.44 -10.18 -12.27
N ARG A 534 10.10 -10.09 -12.24
CA ARG A 534 9.40 -8.86 -11.78
C ARG A 534 9.80 -8.52 -10.34
N GLY A 535 9.85 -9.49 -9.44
CA GLY A 535 10.26 -9.28 -8.04
C GLY A 535 11.58 -8.52 -7.90
N THR A 536 12.60 -8.88 -8.68
CA THR A 536 13.90 -8.15 -8.65
C THR A 536 13.79 -6.68 -9.06
N LEU A 537 12.87 -6.32 -9.97
CA LEU A 537 12.68 -4.98 -10.54
C LEU A 537 11.64 -4.14 -9.77
N ASP A 538 10.70 -4.81 -9.10
CA ASP A 538 9.55 -4.24 -8.41
C ASP A 538 9.58 -4.69 -6.94
N PRO A 539 10.53 -4.16 -6.14
CA PRO A 539 10.79 -4.62 -4.76
C PRO A 539 9.58 -4.49 -3.85
N THR A 540 8.67 -3.58 -4.18
CA THR A 540 7.48 -3.23 -3.41
C THR A 540 6.21 -3.95 -3.88
N TYR A 541 6.28 -4.94 -4.79
CA TYR A 541 5.09 -5.69 -5.27
C TYR A 541 4.34 -6.54 -4.22
N LEU A 542 4.65 -6.35 -2.93
CA LEU A 542 3.80 -6.68 -1.80
C LEU A 542 2.56 -5.76 -1.65
N VAL A 543 2.54 -4.60 -2.34
CA VAL A 543 1.47 -3.57 -2.27
C VAL A 543 0.05 -4.12 -2.41
N TYR A 544 -0.18 -5.09 -3.31
CA TYR A 544 -1.49 -5.73 -3.52
C TYR A 544 -2.09 -6.26 -2.20
N THR A 545 -1.37 -7.17 -1.52
CA THR A 545 -1.87 -7.81 -0.30
C THR A 545 -1.73 -6.88 0.90
N LEU A 546 -0.68 -6.05 0.96
CA LEU A 546 -0.51 -5.02 1.99
C LEU A 546 -1.73 -4.09 2.04
N GLY A 547 -2.10 -3.51 0.90
CA GLY A 547 -3.24 -2.61 0.77
C GLY A 547 -4.57 -3.30 1.04
N LYS A 548 -4.78 -4.51 0.50
CA LYS A 548 -5.98 -5.31 0.80
C LYS A 548 -6.16 -5.51 2.32
N MET A 549 -5.12 -5.91 3.03
CA MET A 549 -5.18 -6.10 4.50
C MET A 549 -5.46 -4.79 5.23
N GLN A 550 -4.90 -3.67 4.79
CA GLN A 550 -5.17 -2.34 5.38
C GLN A 550 -6.61 -1.87 5.12
N ILE A 551 -7.16 -2.11 3.92
CA ILE A 551 -8.54 -1.77 3.56
C ILE A 551 -9.54 -2.64 4.32
N ILE A 552 -9.29 -3.95 4.47
CA ILE A 552 -10.13 -4.84 5.30
C ILE A 552 -10.10 -4.39 6.77
N SER A 553 -8.92 -4.10 7.33
CA SER A 553 -8.78 -3.57 8.70
C SER A 553 -9.57 -2.26 8.92
N LEU A 554 -9.50 -1.34 7.96
CA LEU A 554 -10.25 -0.09 7.95
C LEU A 554 -11.77 -0.31 7.85
N ARG A 555 -12.22 -1.16 6.91
CA ARG A 555 -13.62 -1.53 6.73
C ARG A 555 -14.21 -2.15 7.98
N ASP A 556 -13.51 -3.12 8.57
CA ASP A 556 -14.04 -3.89 9.68
C ASP A 556 -14.14 -3.02 10.95
N GLU A 557 -13.26 -2.02 11.11
CA GLU A 557 -13.43 -1.01 12.18
C GLU A 557 -14.56 -0.02 11.88
N TRP A 558 -14.70 0.45 10.65
CA TRP A 558 -15.85 1.28 10.23
C TRP A 558 -17.17 0.53 10.46
N LYS A 559 -17.25 -0.75 10.11
CA LYS A 559 -18.38 -1.65 10.37
C LYS A 559 -18.67 -1.78 11.88
N ARG A 560 -17.64 -1.96 12.72
CA ARG A 560 -17.81 -1.95 14.19
C ARG A 560 -18.31 -0.62 14.75
N ARG A 561 -17.92 0.52 14.17
CA ARG A 561 -18.36 1.86 14.60
C ARG A 561 -19.79 2.21 14.15
N MET A 562 -20.19 1.73 12.97
CA MET A 562 -21.54 1.99 12.43
C MET A 562 -22.59 0.95 12.86
N ALA A 563 -22.16 -0.23 13.33
CA ALA A 563 -23.04 -1.32 13.77
C ALA A 563 -24.17 -1.60 12.75
N ASP A 564 -25.44 -1.58 13.17
CA ASP A 564 -26.61 -1.86 12.33
C ASP A 564 -26.83 -0.82 11.21
N SER A 565 -26.19 0.35 11.31
CA SER A 565 -26.15 1.37 10.26
C SER A 565 -25.04 1.16 9.21
N TYR A 566 -24.17 0.15 9.35
CA TYR A 566 -23.16 -0.13 8.32
C TYR A 566 -23.80 -0.49 6.97
N ARG A 567 -23.41 0.23 5.91
CA ARG A 567 -23.69 -0.13 4.52
C ARG A 567 -22.38 -0.19 3.73
N VAL A 568 -22.22 -1.22 2.92
CA VAL A 568 -20.99 -1.48 2.15
C VAL A 568 -20.75 -0.41 1.08
N GLY A 569 -21.80 0.01 0.37
CA GLY A 569 -21.74 1.14 -0.57
C GLY A 569 -21.32 2.47 0.06
N GLU A 570 -21.87 2.82 1.24
CA GLU A 570 -21.47 4.05 1.95
C GLU A 570 -20.00 4.03 2.38
N PHE A 571 -19.49 2.87 2.80
CA PHE A 571 -18.07 2.69 3.08
C PHE A 571 -17.21 2.91 1.83
N HIS A 572 -17.58 2.32 0.69
CA HIS A 572 -16.84 2.46 -0.57
C HIS A 572 -16.89 3.87 -1.14
N ASP A 573 -18.07 4.48 -1.24
CA ASP A 573 -18.22 5.86 -1.72
C ASP A 573 -17.46 6.86 -0.83
N ARG A 574 -17.44 6.66 0.50
CA ARG A 574 -16.66 7.50 1.41
C ARG A 574 -15.16 7.26 1.26
N LEU A 575 -14.70 6.01 1.16
CA LEU A 575 -13.30 5.65 0.97
C LEU A 575 -12.72 6.30 -0.30
N LEU A 576 -13.42 6.15 -1.42
CA LEU A 576 -13.00 6.63 -2.75
C LEU A 576 -13.16 8.16 -2.93
N SER A 577 -13.99 8.82 -2.11
CA SER A 577 -14.18 10.28 -2.17
C SER A 577 -12.91 11.10 -1.89
N TYR A 578 -11.89 10.48 -1.29
CA TYR A 578 -10.62 11.13 -0.94
C TYR A 578 -9.55 11.05 -2.04
N GLY A 579 -9.84 10.48 -3.22
CA GLY A 579 -8.83 10.15 -4.22
C GLY A 579 -8.01 8.93 -3.82
N SER A 580 -6.73 8.88 -4.19
CA SER A 580 -5.89 7.68 -4.04
C SER A 580 -4.68 7.77 -3.08
N PRO A 581 -4.74 8.46 -1.92
CA PRO A 581 -3.60 8.56 -1.00
C PRO A 581 -3.31 7.23 -0.27
N PRO A 582 -2.14 7.11 0.41
CA PRO A 582 -1.82 5.96 1.25
C PRO A 582 -2.92 5.63 2.26
N VAL A 583 -3.17 4.35 2.53
CA VAL A 583 -4.32 3.90 3.35
C VAL A 583 -4.27 4.47 4.78
N LYS A 584 -3.09 4.87 5.29
CA LYS A 584 -2.95 5.63 6.54
C LYS A 584 -3.76 6.95 6.54
N ILE A 585 -3.74 7.67 5.42
CA ILE A 585 -4.50 8.93 5.22
C ILE A 585 -6.00 8.64 5.12
N LEU A 586 -6.40 7.63 4.34
CA LEU A 586 -7.81 7.19 4.25
C LEU A 586 -8.35 6.79 5.62
N ARG A 587 -7.53 6.09 6.42
CA ARG A 587 -7.85 5.69 7.79
C ARG A 587 -8.01 6.88 8.73
N MET A 588 -7.15 7.91 8.65
CA MET A 588 -7.36 9.19 9.36
C MET A 588 -8.66 9.87 8.91
N ALA A 589 -8.92 9.89 7.59
CA ALA A 589 -10.05 10.58 6.99
C ALA A 589 -11.42 9.90 7.25
N MET A 590 -11.45 8.60 7.52
CA MET A 590 -12.68 7.89 7.89
C MET A 590 -12.85 7.74 9.41
N LEU A 591 -11.77 7.57 10.17
CA LEU A 591 -11.84 7.22 11.60
C LEU A 591 -11.40 8.34 12.56
N GLY A 592 -10.97 9.49 12.02
CA GLY A 592 -10.32 10.57 12.76
C GLY A 592 -8.85 10.24 13.09
N ASP A 593 -8.10 11.23 13.57
CA ASP A 593 -6.67 11.08 13.88
C ASP A 593 -6.38 9.97 14.92
N ALA A 594 -7.30 9.76 15.88
CA ALA A 594 -7.23 8.65 16.84
C ALA A 594 -7.26 7.26 16.16
N GLY A 595 -7.70 7.17 14.90
CA GLY A 595 -7.64 5.96 14.09
C GLY A 595 -6.23 5.61 13.60
N ALA A 596 -5.31 6.58 13.47
CA ALA A 596 -4.00 6.36 12.83
C ALA A 596 -3.12 5.30 13.53
N GLY A 597 -3.25 5.15 14.85
CA GLY A 597 -2.39 4.28 15.65
C GLY A 597 -2.68 2.77 15.59
N ALA A 598 -3.85 2.34 15.10
CA ALA A 598 -4.27 0.93 15.21
C ALA A 598 -3.77 -0.01 14.10
N ASN A 599 -2.72 0.37 13.36
CA ASN A 599 -2.00 -0.55 12.45
C ASN A 599 -1.05 -1.52 13.20
N ALA A 600 -0.98 -1.43 14.53
CA ALA A 600 -0.56 -2.53 15.40
C ALA A 600 -1.80 -3.00 16.19
N GLY A 601 -2.13 -4.29 16.10
CA GLY A 601 -3.39 -4.82 16.63
C GLY A 601 -3.55 -4.72 18.15
N GLY A 602 -4.81 -4.81 18.61
CA GLY A 602 -5.18 -5.04 20.00
C GLY A 602 -5.55 -3.81 20.83
N ALA A 603 -6.86 -3.59 20.98
CA ALA A 603 -7.55 -2.73 21.96
C ALA A 603 -7.27 -1.21 21.93
N GLN A 604 -8.35 -0.42 21.91
CA GLN A 604 -8.29 1.02 22.20
C GLN A 604 -8.19 1.24 23.72
N ALA A 605 -7.26 2.10 24.13
CA ALA A 605 -7.33 2.82 25.39
C ALA A 605 -7.20 4.31 25.07
N SER A 606 -7.99 5.16 25.73
CA SER A 606 -7.94 6.61 25.55
C SER A 606 -6.58 7.15 25.97
N THR A 607 -5.86 7.80 25.05
CA THR A 607 -4.54 8.38 25.30
C THR A 607 -4.65 9.69 26.08
N GLU A 608 -4.75 9.57 27.40
CA GLU A 608 -4.29 10.64 28.28
C GLU A 608 -2.77 10.86 28.06
N GLU A 609 -2.36 12.12 28.10
CA GLU A 609 -1.00 12.53 27.75
C GLU A 609 0.05 11.97 28.74
N ALA A 610 0.96 11.13 28.21
CA ALA A 610 1.95 10.39 29.01
C ALA A 610 3.08 11.30 29.52
N LYS A 611 2.91 11.85 30.73
CA LYS A 611 3.86 12.80 31.33
C LYS A 611 5.04 12.06 31.99
N PRO A 612 6.30 12.47 31.78
CA PRO A 612 7.43 11.88 32.50
C PRO A 612 7.31 12.13 34.01
N VAL A 613 7.92 11.26 34.80
CA VAL A 613 8.01 11.37 36.26
C VAL A 613 9.45 11.17 36.69
N ASP A 614 10.01 12.15 37.38
CA ASP A 614 11.38 12.07 37.92
C ASP A 614 11.47 11.04 39.03
N PHE A 615 12.59 10.30 39.09
CA PHE A 615 12.82 9.27 40.08
C PHE A 615 14.28 9.24 40.51
N SER A 616 14.54 8.74 41.72
CA SER A 616 15.88 8.55 42.27
C SER A 616 16.01 7.16 42.88
N VAL A 617 17.05 6.42 42.50
CA VAL A 617 17.31 5.07 43.01
C VAL A 617 17.60 5.12 44.51
N LEU A 618 16.89 4.32 45.30
CA LEU A 618 17.14 4.12 46.73
C LEU A 618 17.95 2.85 46.99
N ALA A 619 17.64 1.77 46.27
CA ALA A 619 18.31 0.48 46.44
C ALA A 619 18.26 -0.36 45.16
N THR A 620 19.27 -1.19 45.00
CA THR A 620 19.29 -2.33 44.08
C THR A 620 19.76 -3.57 44.84
N GLY A 621 19.57 -4.74 44.23
CA GLY A 621 20.18 -5.98 44.70
C GLY A 621 19.96 -7.11 43.70
N THR A 622 20.81 -8.13 43.81
CA THR A 622 20.69 -9.38 43.05
C THR A 622 19.78 -10.41 43.71
N MET A 623 19.38 -10.20 44.97
CA MET A 623 18.52 -11.11 45.73
C MET A 623 17.30 -10.37 46.27
N SER A 624 16.15 -11.03 46.17
CA SER A 624 14.90 -10.71 46.86
C SER A 624 14.16 -12.00 47.23
N SER A 625 13.39 -12.01 48.32
CA SER A 625 12.65 -13.21 48.78
C SER A 625 11.38 -13.51 47.96
N ARG A 626 11.32 -13.04 46.70
CA ARG A 626 10.16 -13.23 45.81
C ARG A 626 10.41 -14.41 44.88
N GLU A 627 9.63 -15.47 45.06
CA GLU A 627 9.72 -16.69 44.24
C GLU A 627 8.94 -16.59 42.91
N SER A 628 7.99 -15.65 42.81
CA SER A 628 7.20 -15.42 41.59
C SER A 628 8.02 -14.74 40.49
N GLY A 629 7.46 -14.74 39.26
CA GLY A 629 8.02 -14.02 38.11
C GLY A 629 8.07 -12.49 38.26
N ARG A 630 8.54 -11.84 37.18
CA ARG A 630 8.69 -10.38 37.04
C ARG A 630 7.44 -9.63 37.52
N ALA A 631 7.64 -8.62 38.37
CA ALA A 631 6.57 -7.90 39.06
C ALA A 631 6.97 -6.44 39.36
N VAL A 632 6.00 -5.54 39.55
CA VAL A 632 6.24 -4.15 39.95
C VAL A 632 5.20 -3.67 40.96
N GLU A 633 5.64 -2.95 41.99
CA GLU A 633 4.82 -2.56 43.14
C GLU A 633 4.94 -1.06 43.43
N LEU A 634 3.84 -0.44 43.87
CA LEU A 634 3.76 0.96 44.28
C LEU A 634 3.52 1.03 45.79
N ILE A 635 4.36 1.78 46.49
CA ILE A 635 4.37 1.87 47.95
C ILE A 635 4.13 3.32 48.35
N THR A 636 3.05 3.58 49.07
CA THR A 636 2.55 4.92 49.40
C THR A 636 2.49 5.21 50.91
N ASP A 637 2.90 4.26 51.74
CA ASP A 637 2.98 4.34 53.20
C ASP A 637 4.19 3.56 53.76
N GLU A 638 4.61 3.91 54.97
CA GLU A 638 5.79 3.36 55.64
C GLU A 638 5.62 1.89 56.05
N ALA A 639 4.40 1.45 56.38
CA ALA A 639 4.15 0.07 56.79
C ALA A 639 4.26 -0.89 55.59
N ALA A 640 3.79 -0.46 54.41
CA ALA A 640 4.04 -1.15 53.15
C ALA A 640 5.53 -1.14 52.77
N TRP A 641 6.27 -0.06 53.04
CA TRP A 641 7.71 -0.03 52.80
C TRP A 641 8.47 -1.02 53.68
N ARG A 642 8.16 -1.08 54.98
CA ARG A 642 8.74 -2.06 55.91
C ARG A 642 8.55 -3.50 55.42
N ARG A 643 7.31 -3.88 55.04
CA ARG A 643 7.01 -5.21 54.48
C ARG A 643 7.74 -5.51 53.18
N ALA A 644 7.83 -4.54 52.25
CA ALA A 644 8.60 -4.74 51.02
C ALA A 644 10.10 -4.87 51.32
N TRP A 645 10.63 -4.09 52.25
CA TRP A 645 12.04 -4.12 52.65
C TRP A 645 12.45 -5.40 53.38
N GLU A 646 11.53 -6.09 54.06
CA GLU A 646 11.79 -7.46 54.53
C GLU A 646 12.15 -8.40 53.37
N THR A 647 11.56 -8.20 52.18
CA THR A 647 11.83 -9.03 50.99
C THR A 647 13.05 -8.59 50.16
N VAL A 648 13.48 -7.33 50.22
CA VAL A 648 14.58 -6.78 49.37
C VAL A 648 15.77 -6.19 50.14
N GLY A 649 15.61 -5.94 51.43
CA GLY A 649 16.61 -5.26 52.27
C GLY A 649 17.83 -6.13 52.56
N GLY A 650 17.65 -7.44 52.75
CA GLY A 650 18.75 -8.38 52.99
C GLY A 650 19.58 -8.03 54.24
N GLY A 651 18.91 -7.58 55.31
CA GLY A 651 19.56 -7.15 56.56
C GLY A 651 20.11 -5.71 56.54
N ARG A 652 20.03 -4.99 55.42
CA ARG A 652 20.39 -3.55 55.36
C ARG A 652 19.38 -2.70 56.14
N PRO A 653 19.80 -1.56 56.74
CA PRO A 653 18.89 -0.58 57.33
C PRO A 653 17.81 -0.13 56.34
N LEU A 654 16.59 0.12 56.84
CA LEU A 654 15.48 0.66 56.04
C LEU A 654 15.82 2.09 55.58
N PRO A 655 15.77 2.42 54.28
CA PRO A 655 15.92 3.78 53.80
C PRO A 655 14.77 4.66 54.27
N ASP A 656 15.08 5.80 54.88
CA ASP A 656 14.10 6.79 55.33
C ASP A 656 13.45 7.52 54.14
N VAL A 657 12.13 7.72 54.22
CA VAL A 657 11.29 8.23 53.14
C VAL A 657 10.07 8.97 53.72
N SER A 658 10.03 10.30 53.55
CA SER A 658 8.85 11.12 53.83
C SER A 658 7.70 10.79 52.87
N PHE A 659 6.82 9.88 53.26
CA PHE A 659 5.68 9.47 52.43
C PHE A 659 4.67 10.58 52.16
N ASP A 660 4.63 11.68 52.93
CA ASP A 660 3.77 12.83 52.66
C ASP A 660 4.03 13.47 51.28
N THR A 661 5.29 13.41 50.81
CA THR A 661 5.75 14.02 49.56
C THR A 661 6.25 13.01 48.52
N ARG A 662 6.47 11.76 48.92
CA ARG A 662 7.06 10.70 48.08
C ARG A 662 6.19 9.43 48.05
N ALA A 663 6.44 8.61 47.04
CA ALA A 663 6.06 7.20 46.99
C ALA A 663 7.24 6.41 46.40
N LEU A 664 7.24 5.08 46.56
CA LEU A 664 8.29 4.22 46.01
C LEU A 664 7.73 3.29 44.94
N VAL A 665 8.56 3.01 43.94
CA VAL A 665 8.31 1.96 42.94
C VAL A 665 9.40 0.90 43.11
N VAL A 666 9.00 -0.36 43.30
CA VAL A 666 9.91 -1.51 43.38
C VAL A 666 9.63 -2.44 42.21
N ALA A 667 10.64 -2.70 41.38
CA ALA A 667 10.55 -3.62 40.25
C ALA A 667 11.45 -4.84 40.50
N TYR A 668 10.89 -6.03 40.27
CA TYR A 668 11.53 -7.33 40.49
C TYR A 668 11.65 -8.06 39.15
N GLN A 669 12.79 -8.68 38.87
CA GLN A 669 13.03 -9.46 37.65
C GLN A 669 12.50 -10.91 37.77
N GLY A 670 12.08 -11.34 38.97
CA GLY A 670 11.80 -12.74 39.29
C GLY A 670 13.09 -13.58 39.38
N GLN A 671 12.94 -14.88 39.65
CA GLN A 671 14.09 -15.80 39.76
C GLN A 671 14.86 -15.96 38.44
N GLN A 672 16.19 -15.99 38.52
CA GLN A 672 17.15 -16.15 37.43
C GLN A 672 18.15 -17.26 37.77
N PRO A 673 18.63 -18.06 36.80
CA PRO A 673 19.31 -19.33 37.06
C PRO A 673 20.73 -19.21 37.64
N THR A 674 21.40 -18.07 37.45
CA THR A 674 22.77 -17.82 37.92
C THR A 674 22.93 -16.37 38.37
N GLY A 675 24.11 -15.99 38.88
CA GLY A 675 24.49 -14.59 39.07
C GLY A 675 24.87 -13.88 37.77
N GLY A 676 24.85 -12.53 37.79
CA GLY A 676 25.14 -11.68 36.64
C GLY A 676 23.92 -11.11 35.92
N TYR A 677 22.71 -11.38 36.43
CA TYR A 677 21.46 -10.73 36.02
C TYR A 677 21.23 -9.44 36.82
N SER A 678 20.64 -8.43 36.19
CA SER A 678 20.24 -7.19 36.87
C SER A 678 19.07 -6.49 36.18
N ILE A 679 18.23 -5.81 36.95
CA ILE A 679 17.15 -4.94 36.48
C ILE A 679 17.41 -3.48 36.88
N GLU A 680 17.15 -2.54 35.98
CA GLU A 680 17.29 -1.10 36.20
C GLU A 680 16.05 -0.36 35.67
N ILE A 681 15.50 0.63 36.41
CA ILE A 681 14.40 1.46 35.89
C ILE A 681 15.01 2.54 34.99
N THR A 682 14.63 2.52 33.71
CA THR A 682 15.15 3.41 32.66
C THR A 682 14.22 4.60 32.38
N GLY A 683 13.00 4.58 32.91
CA GLY A 683 12.06 5.70 32.79
C GLY A 683 10.73 5.41 33.48
N ILE A 684 10.05 6.46 33.93
CA ILE A 684 8.69 6.40 34.47
C ILE A 684 7.82 7.43 33.73
N LYS A 685 6.63 7.01 33.29
CA LYS A 685 5.63 7.89 32.68
C LYS A 685 4.27 7.70 33.33
N ARG A 686 3.64 8.80 33.76
CA ARG A 686 2.27 8.81 34.28
C ARG A 686 1.28 8.99 33.12
N ILE A 687 0.34 8.06 33.03
CA ILE A 687 -0.80 8.06 32.10
C ILE A 687 -2.05 8.00 32.98
N GLY A 688 -2.70 9.15 33.20
CA GLY A 688 -3.78 9.26 34.18
C GLY A 688 -3.31 8.95 35.61
N THR A 689 -3.91 7.93 36.21
CA THR A 689 -3.50 7.36 37.50
C THR A 689 -2.40 6.30 37.39
N VAL A 690 -2.08 5.81 36.18
CA VAL A 690 -1.14 4.69 35.99
C VAL A 690 0.28 5.18 35.80
N LEU A 691 1.22 4.69 36.61
CA LEU A 691 2.66 4.82 36.41
C LEU A 691 3.17 3.65 35.55
N ALA A 692 3.46 3.91 34.28
CA ALA A 692 4.09 2.96 33.37
C ALA A 692 5.61 2.98 33.57
N ILE A 693 6.17 1.84 33.99
CA ILE A 693 7.58 1.70 34.38
C ILE A 693 8.36 1.04 33.24
N SER A 694 9.30 1.77 32.65
CA SER A 694 10.28 1.22 31.70
C SER A 694 11.48 0.66 32.47
N VAL A 695 11.87 -0.57 32.15
CA VAL A 695 13.06 -1.22 32.71
C VAL A 695 14.03 -1.65 31.62
N GLY A 696 15.32 -1.59 31.96
CA GLY A 696 16.37 -2.34 31.29
C GLY A 696 16.65 -3.61 32.08
N GLU A 697 16.88 -4.72 31.37
CA GLU A 697 17.34 -5.97 31.95
C GLU A 697 18.68 -6.36 31.33
N ARG A 698 19.64 -6.72 32.17
CA ARG A 698 20.94 -7.27 31.75
C ARG A 698 21.01 -8.74 32.14
N ARG A 699 21.72 -9.51 31.32
CA ARG A 699 21.96 -10.94 31.48
C ARG A 699 23.48 -11.18 31.38
N PRO A 700 24.02 -12.21 32.03
CA PRO A 700 25.42 -12.56 31.88
C PRO A 700 25.75 -12.90 30.42
N VAL A 701 26.95 -12.55 29.98
CA VAL A 701 27.42 -12.82 28.61
C VAL A 701 27.57 -14.34 28.41
N SER A 702 27.18 -14.85 27.24
CA SER A 702 27.32 -16.28 26.93
C SER A 702 28.78 -16.73 27.09
N GLY A 703 29.01 -17.83 27.82
CA GLY A 703 30.35 -18.34 28.14
C GLY A 703 31.08 -17.63 29.29
N SER A 704 30.49 -16.60 29.92
CA SER A 704 31.09 -15.97 31.10
C SER A 704 30.98 -16.84 32.36
N LEU A 705 32.01 -16.78 33.21
CA LEU A 705 31.99 -17.40 34.53
C LEU A 705 30.94 -16.70 35.41
N THR A 706 29.91 -17.45 35.81
CA THR A 706 28.81 -16.97 36.65
C THR A 706 28.68 -17.81 37.92
N THR A 707 28.29 -17.18 39.03
CA THR A 707 28.01 -17.90 40.27
C THR A 707 26.79 -18.79 40.09
N GLN A 708 26.93 -20.09 40.34
CA GLN A 708 25.87 -21.09 40.18
C GLN A 708 24.90 -21.07 41.38
N VAL A 709 24.22 -19.94 41.54
CA VAL A 709 23.24 -19.66 42.59
C VAL A 709 22.06 -18.95 41.93
N ILE A 710 20.84 -19.38 42.25
CA ILE A 710 19.62 -18.73 41.78
C ILE A 710 19.58 -17.31 42.36
N THR A 711 19.46 -16.31 41.49
CA THR A 711 19.32 -14.90 41.88
C THR A 711 17.89 -14.41 41.64
N SER A 712 17.51 -13.28 42.23
CA SER A 712 16.19 -12.68 42.08
C SER A 712 16.29 -11.14 42.09
N PRO A 713 16.87 -10.52 41.04
CA PRO A 713 17.25 -9.12 41.05
C PRO A 713 16.07 -8.15 41.22
N PHE A 714 16.32 -7.01 41.86
CA PHE A 714 15.34 -5.95 42.07
C PHE A 714 15.98 -4.55 41.99
N VAL A 715 15.13 -3.55 41.76
CA VAL A 715 15.45 -2.12 41.91
C VAL A 715 14.30 -1.38 42.58
N ALA A 716 14.62 -0.51 43.55
CA ALA A 716 13.68 0.34 44.27
C ALA A 716 14.04 1.82 44.04
N VAL A 717 13.06 2.63 43.61
CA VAL A 717 13.21 4.05 43.32
C VAL A 717 12.16 4.88 44.05
N SER A 718 12.49 6.12 44.40
CA SER A 718 11.56 7.10 44.97
C SER A 718 11.07 8.09 43.91
N VAL A 719 9.75 8.28 43.83
CA VAL A 719 9.03 9.21 42.96
C VAL A 719 8.28 10.26 43.79
N PRO A 720 7.93 11.43 43.22
CA PRO A 720 6.93 12.32 43.82
C PRO A 720 5.62 11.57 44.11
N ARG A 721 4.95 11.87 45.23
CA ARG A 721 3.70 11.21 45.63
C ARG A 721 2.64 11.32 44.51
N PRO A 722 2.16 10.20 43.93
CA PRO A 722 1.18 10.23 42.86
C PRO A 722 -0.23 10.52 43.41
N PRO A 723 -1.21 10.84 42.55
CA PRO A 723 -2.60 11.02 42.96
C PRO A 723 -3.18 9.79 43.68
N THR A 724 -4.13 10.00 44.59
CA THR A 724 -4.85 8.92 45.27
C THR A 724 -5.50 7.97 44.25
N GLY A 725 -5.33 6.66 44.45
CA GLY A 725 -5.80 5.64 43.51
C GLY A 725 -4.85 5.37 42.33
N ALA A 726 -3.60 5.84 42.40
CA ALA A 726 -2.57 5.48 41.43
C ALA A 726 -2.16 4.00 41.48
N THR A 727 -1.75 3.47 40.33
CA THR A 727 -1.27 2.09 40.15
C THR A 727 0.04 2.06 39.35
N VAL A 728 0.74 0.93 39.35
CA VAL A 728 1.92 0.69 38.51
C VAL A 728 1.66 -0.47 37.55
N ARG A 729 2.37 -0.46 36.41
CA ARG A 729 2.57 -1.60 35.51
C ARG A 729 3.89 -1.44 34.76
N PHE A 730 4.44 -2.49 34.18
CA PHE A 730 5.54 -2.28 33.24
C PHE A 730 5.04 -1.65 31.94
N ALA A 731 5.92 -0.89 31.27
CA ALA A 731 5.56 -0.12 30.09
C ALA A 731 5.17 -1.01 28.89
N ASP A 732 5.79 -2.18 28.78
CA ASP A 732 5.57 -3.23 27.77
C ASP A 732 4.29 -4.05 27.99
N GLU A 733 3.75 -4.07 29.21
CA GLU A 733 2.50 -4.77 29.55
C GLU A 733 1.27 -3.92 29.20
N ARG A 734 0.47 -4.35 28.21
CA ARG A 734 -0.87 -3.75 27.97
C ARG A 734 -1.83 -4.25 29.05
N GLY A 735 -2.56 -3.33 29.68
CA GLY A 735 -3.23 -3.59 30.95
C GLY A 735 -4.38 -4.59 30.88
N ALA A 736 -4.40 -5.54 31.82
CA ALA A 736 -5.60 -6.22 32.27
C ALA A 736 -6.22 -5.43 33.44
N ALA A 737 -7.54 -5.33 33.49
CA ALA A 737 -8.26 -4.88 34.68
C ALA A 737 -8.70 -6.13 35.45
N GLU A 738 -7.97 -6.49 36.51
CA GLU A 738 -8.33 -7.63 37.34
C GLU A 738 -9.61 -7.33 38.12
N THR A 739 -10.66 -8.11 37.86
CA THR A 739 -11.84 -8.15 38.73
C THR A 739 -11.56 -9.11 39.88
N PRO A 740 -11.76 -8.74 41.15
CA PRO A 740 -11.43 -9.61 42.28
C PRO A 740 -12.25 -10.91 42.28
N GLN A 741 -11.63 -12.02 41.85
CA GLN A 741 -12.27 -13.32 41.85
C GLN A 741 -12.25 -13.90 43.26
N GLN A 742 -13.41 -13.89 43.93
CA GLN A 742 -13.57 -14.41 45.29
C GLN A 742 -13.19 -15.89 45.40
N ASP A 743 -12.52 -16.21 46.51
CA ASP A 743 -12.15 -17.56 46.91
C ASP A 743 -13.36 -18.52 46.95
N ARG A 744 -13.26 -19.65 46.24
CA ARG A 744 -14.17 -20.80 46.41
C ARG A 744 -13.38 -22.11 46.46
N ASN A 745 -12.63 -22.23 47.55
CA ASN A 745 -11.98 -23.42 48.06
C ASN A 745 -12.86 -24.70 47.92
N ARG A 746 -12.38 -25.72 47.20
CA ARG A 746 -12.99 -27.06 47.17
C ARG A 746 -12.01 -28.19 46.79
N THR A 747 -11.14 -28.51 47.74
CA THR A 747 -10.64 -29.87 48.08
C THR A 747 -10.59 -30.93 46.96
N VAL A 748 -9.39 -31.27 46.50
CA VAL A 748 -9.11 -32.52 45.76
C VAL A 748 -9.24 -33.74 46.68
N LYS A 749 -9.75 -34.88 46.16
CA LYS A 749 -9.60 -36.22 46.77
C LYS A 749 -8.86 -37.16 45.79
N PRO A 750 -7.98 -38.05 46.30
CA PRO A 750 -7.12 -38.89 45.45
C PRO A 750 -7.85 -40.12 44.89
N ARG A 751 -7.40 -40.64 43.74
CA ARG A 751 -7.78 -41.95 43.21
C ARG A 751 -6.78 -43.03 43.64
N ALA A 752 -7.27 -44.11 44.25
CA ALA A 752 -6.47 -45.25 44.71
C ALA A 752 -6.30 -46.33 43.61
N ARG A 753 -5.41 -47.30 43.87
CA ARG A 753 -5.06 -48.42 42.96
C ARG A 753 -5.99 -49.63 43.08
N GLY A 754 -6.10 -50.39 41.98
CA GLY A 754 -6.47 -51.82 41.96
C GLY A 754 -7.67 -52.15 41.04
N ALA A 755 -7.86 -53.38 40.56
CA ALA A 755 -6.92 -54.48 40.31
C ALA A 755 -7.62 -55.59 39.47
N ARG A 756 -6.89 -56.22 38.54
CA ARG A 756 -7.17 -57.51 37.83
C ARG A 756 -8.62 -58.06 37.75
N ARG A 757 -9.05 -58.41 36.53
CA ARG A 757 -9.29 -59.83 36.16
C ARG A 757 -9.28 -60.10 34.65
N ARG A 758 -8.94 -61.35 34.28
CA ARG A 758 -9.00 -61.93 32.91
C ARG A 758 -10.26 -62.79 32.76
N ARG A 759 -10.91 -62.73 31.59
CA ARG A 759 -11.62 -63.80 30.85
C ARG A 759 -12.11 -63.18 29.52
N GLY A 760 -12.19 -63.86 28.38
CA GLY A 760 -11.67 -65.18 28.04
C GLY A 760 -12.61 -66.01 27.16
N ARG A 761 -12.50 -65.88 25.83
CA ARG A 761 -13.13 -66.69 24.75
C ARG A 761 -14.61 -67.08 24.90
N ARG A 762 -15.43 -66.58 23.97
CA ARG A 762 -15.82 -67.41 22.82
C ARG A 762 -15.86 -66.55 21.55
#